data_AF-A0A4R3YUE1-F1
#
_entry.id   AF-A0A4R3YUE1-F1
#
_cell.length_a   1.000
_cell.length_b   1.000
_cell.length_c   1.000
_cell.angle_alpha   90.00
_cell.angle_beta   90.00
_cell.angle_gamma   90.00
#
_symmetry.space_group_name_H-M   'P 1'
#
loop_
_entity.id
_entity.type
_entity.pdbx_description
1 polymer ?
#
loop_
_entity_poly.entity_id
_entity_poly.type
_entity_poly.pdbx_seq_one_letter_code
_entity_poly.pdbx_strand_id
1 'polypeptide(L)'
;MGTTPGRVGLLCFLAVVVVATATATSAQSPKQQGQSIGVNDIPKKFTDVVPGGQDFTRRVVMIPMRDGVKLNTVIMVPKGAHDAPILLTRTPYNAEERAGNSLSASLLTALPLGDAVFVEAGYIRVYQDVRGKYGSEGDYVMMRPVRGALNPTRVDHVTDAWDTIDWLVKHLPESNGRVGMIGSSYEGFTAAMALLDPHPALKAVVPESPVLDAYMGDDWFHYGAFRNLMLGYVHMQTVQQGPGVVTPSDVYDKYEEFLRAGSTGDYVRSRGLDKLPFVPRMMAHPAYDAFWQGQDLIRLLAARPSSVPTLWEQGLFDQEDMWGANHAWLALKAAGHASNNWLVMGPWSHSQVNGTGYAVGPLKSEGDTSKQYNRDMVLPFLNEHLRGGPPAQLARVSIYNTGDNHWERFQDWPAACEHGCATGLKPLYLNHGFILSFDAPSESQASDTYVSDPAKPVPFLPRPVLDPFFAFGSTYAGYIPWSTWLVHDQRFVDGRPDVLVYETSVLTSPVRVRGTPVADVRAITTGTDGDFVVKIIDVYPPNVPSDPSMGGYEMPIALDIFRGRYRDSFEHPTAIPANEAQRYRFELPNVNHVFKSGHRIMVQIQSTLFPLYDRNPQTFVPNIFDAQAADYRPANITILRSSLQPTAVLLPVVDQ
;
A
#
# COMPACT_ATOMS: atom_id res chain seq x y z
N MET A 1 18.98 64.21 52.92
CA MET A 1 18.67 63.60 54.23
C MET A 1 19.61 62.41 54.42
N GLY A 2 20.44 62.43 55.48
CA GLY A 2 21.42 61.40 55.90
C GLY A 2 22.70 61.35 55.04
N THR A 3 23.92 61.86 55.35
CA THR A 3 24.77 61.94 56.56
C THR A 3 24.96 60.57 57.22
N THR A 4 26.15 59.96 57.44
CA THR A 4 27.56 60.42 57.51
C THR A 4 28.50 59.16 57.66
N PRO A 5 29.85 59.25 57.87
CA PRO A 5 30.87 58.37 57.28
C PRO A 5 31.80 57.65 58.30
N GLY A 6 32.95 57.11 57.87
CA GLY A 6 34.10 56.79 58.73
C GLY A 6 35.37 56.55 57.89
N ARG A 7 36.30 57.53 57.83
CA ARG A 7 37.59 57.64 58.57
C ARG A 7 38.64 56.58 58.18
N VAL A 8 39.63 56.92 57.36
CA VAL A 8 40.94 57.58 57.67
C VAL A 8 41.93 56.66 58.38
N GLY A 9 43.08 56.44 57.73
CA GLY A 9 44.30 55.86 58.31
C GLY A 9 45.50 56.13 57.40
N LEU A 10 46.21 57.21 57.70
CA LEU A 10 47.47 57.63 57.08
C LEU A 10 48.63 57.10 57.95
N LEU A 11 49.69 56.54 57.35
CA LEU A 11 51.01 56.50 57.99
C LEU A 11 52.13 56.34 56.96
N CYS A 12 52.97 57.37 56.90
CA CYS A 12 54.24 57.45 56.19
C CYS A 12 55.32 56.58 56.88
N PHE A 13 56.30 56.09 56.11
CA PHE A 13 57.72 56.16 56.51
C PHE A 13 58.66 56.19 55.29
N LEU A 14 59.60 57.14 55.36
CA LEU A 14 60.89 57.31 54.67
C LEU A 14 61.68 55.96 54.55
N ALA A 15 62.68 55.74 53.69
CA ALA A 15 63.49 56.55 52.78
C ALA A 15 64.43 55.61 51.97
N VAL A 16 65.25 56.24 51.12
CA VAL A 16 66.58 55.84 50.62
C VAL A 16 66.63 55.32 49.18
N VAL A 17 67.30 56.15 48.38
CA VAL A 17 67.72 55.97 47.00
C VAL A 17 68.83 54.92 46.92
N VAL A 18 68.66 53.92 46.04
CA VAL A 18 69.75 53.15 45.45
C VAL A 18 69.56 53.19 43.93
N VAL A 19 70.51 53.81 43.24
CA VAL A 19 70.60 53.82 41.78
C VAL A 19 71.13 52.45 41.34
N ALA A 20 70.29 51.69 40.63
CA ALA A 20 70.69 50.47 39.93
C ALA A 20 70.25 50.58 38.47
N THR A 21 71.23 50.74 37.57
CA THR A 21 71.03 50.69 36.12
C THR A 21 70.74 49.24 35.71
N ALA A 22 69.47 48.92 35.47
CA ALA A 22 69.04 47.66 34.88
C ALA A 22 68.39 47.92 33.52
N THR A 23 68.95 47.26 32.51
CA THR A 23 68.55 47.24 31.12
C THR A 23 67.10 46.77 30.96
N ALA A 24 66.25 47.61 30.38
CA ALA A 24 64.89 47.24 30.01
C ALA A 24 64.91 46.28 28.81
N THR A 25 64.84 44.97 29.07
CA THR A 25 64.38 44.00 28.08
C THR A 25 62.88 44.16 27.93
N SER A 26 62.46 44.78 26.83
CA SER A 26 61.06 44.82 26.42
C SER A 26 60.57 43.38 26.17
N ALA A 27 59.82 42.81 27.12
CA ALA A 27 59.04 41.61 26.87
C ALA A 27 58.00 41.94 25.78
N GLN A 28 58.26 41.51 24.55
CA GLN A 28 57.26 41.56 23.49
C GLN A 28 56.10 40.65 23.89
N SER A 29 54.94 41.25 24.15
CA SER A 29 53.67 40.53 24.17
C SER A 29 53.55 39.73 22.87
N PRO A 30 53.11 38.46 22.88
CA PRO A 30 52.91 37.73 21.65
C PRO A 30 51.93 38.52 20.79
N LYS A 31 52.39 39.00 19.64
CA LYS A 31 51.52 39.59 18.63
C LYS A 31 50.48 38.53 18.31
N GLN A 32 49.23 38.73 18.74
CA GLN A 32 48.10 38.06 18.12
C GLN A 32 48.22 38.40 16.63
N GLN A 33 48.67 37.42 15.83
CA GLN A 33 48.53 37.51 14.39
C GLN A 33 47.01 37.63 14.17
N GLY A 34 46.56 38.83 13.83
CA GLY A 34 45.19 39.05 13.39
C GLY A 34 44.97 38.09 12.24
N GLN A 35 44.14 37.07 12.47
CA GLN A 35 43.61 36.28 11.37
C GLN A 35 42.98 37.31 10.43
N SER A 36 43.47 37.38 9.20
CA SER A 36 42.79 38.15 8.16
C SER A 36 41.37 37.60 8.11
N ILE A 37 40.41 38.38 8.59
CA ILE A 37 38.99 38.05 8.42
C ILE A 37 38.80 38.11 6.90
N GLY A 38 38.73 36.94 6.27
CA GLY A 38 38.49 36.85 4.85
C GLY A 38 37.21 37.63 4.54
N VAL A 39 37.19 38.38 3.44
CA VAL A 39 36.02 39.18 3.05
C VAL A 39 34.84 38.31 2.60
N ASN A 40 35.02 36.99 2.57
CA ASN A 40 34.03 36.01 2.14
C ASN A 40 33.91 34.91 3.20
N ASP A 41 32.77 34.89 3.88
CA ASP A 41 32.42 33.90 4.91
C ASP A 41 32.03 32.53 4.31
N ILE A 42 31.99 32.40 2.97
CA ILE A 42 31.70 31.15 2.26
C ILE A 42 33.00 30.53 1.76
N PRO A 43 33.50 29.44 2.39
CA PRO A 43 34.68 28.75 1.90
C PRO A 43 34.39 28.09 0.53
N LYS A 44 35.41 28.00 -0.34
CA LYS A 44 35.28 27.31 -1.64
C LYS A 44 34.84 25.84 -1.51
N LYS A 45 35.17 25.23 -0.37
CA LYS A 45 34.73 23.90 0.03
C LYS A 45 34.64 23.89 1.55
N PHE A 46 33.48 23.50 2.08
CA PHE A 46 33.32 23.09 3.46
C PHE A 46 33.04 21.59 3.48
N THR A 47 33.58 20.88 4.45
CA THR A 47 33.30 19.46 4.62
C THR A 47 33.00 19.27 6.09
N ASP A 48 31.75 18.94 6.39
CA ASP A 48 31.31 18.70 7.75
C ASP A 48 32.14 17.57 8.36
N VAL A 49 32.62 17.80 9.58
CA VAL A 49 33.31 16.77 10.37
C VAL A 49 32.25 16.09 11.21
N VAL A 50 31.92 14.84 10.88
CA VAL A 50 31.10 13.97 11.73
C VAL A 50 32.02 13.38 12.81
N PRO A 51 31.85 13.70 14.11
CA PRO A 51 32.67 13.11 15.17
C PRO A 51 32.58 11.59 15.16
N GLY A 52 33.71 10.89 15.05
CA GLY A 52 33.76 9.43 14.92
C GLY A 52 33.59 8.89 13.48
N GLY A 53 33.22 9.75 12.53
CA GLY A 53 32.93 9.38 11.14
C GLY A 53 31.59 8.65 10.97
N GLN A 54 31.24 8.33 9.73
CA GLN A 54 30.10 7.47 9.41
C GLN A 54 30.49 5.99 9.48
N ASP A 55 29.58 5.14 9.95
CA ASP A 55 29.73 3.66 9.95
C ASP A 55 29.37 3.02 8.59
N PHE A 56 29.17 3.83 7.55
CA PHE A 56 28.87 3.41 6.18
C PHE A 56 29.52 4.31 5.14
N THR A 57 29.48 3.89 3.88
CA THR A 57 29.80 4.70 2.70
C THR A 57 28.57 4.79 1.81
N ARG A 58 28.21 6.02 1.41
CA ARG A 58 27.20 6.28 0.38
C ARG A 58 27.85 6.49 -0.97
N ARG A 59 27.41 5.77 -2.00
CA ARG A 59 27.81 5.95 -3.40
C ARG A 59 26.58 6.26 -4.22
N VAL A 60 26.66 7.31 -5.05
CA VAL A 60 25.64 7.60 -6.06
C VAL A 60 26.28 7.39 -7.41
N VAL A 61 25.72 6.48 -8.21
CA VAL A 61 26.28 6.07 -9.50
C VAL A 61 25.18 6.03 -10.56
N MET A 62 25.57 6.32 -11.80
CA MET A 62 24.70 6.25 -12.96
C MET A 62 24.98 4.94 -13.71
N ILE A 63 24.15 3.91 -13.48
CA ILE A 63 24.35 2.57 -14.03
C ILE A 63 23.83 2.53 -15.48
N PRO A 64 24.67 2.25 -16.49
CA PRO A 64 24.24 2.18 -17.88
C PRO A 64 23.45 0.89 -18.14
N MET A 65 22.27 1.03 -18.75
CA MET A 65 21.44 -0.06 -19.25
C MET A 65 21.91 -0.47 -20.66
N ARG A 66 21.41 -1.59 -21.18
CA ARG A 66 21.76 -2.12 -22.51
C ARG A 66 21.47 -1.20 -23.69
N ASP A 67 20.61 -0.20 -23.51
CA ASP A 67 20.29 0.83 -24.51
C ASP A 67 21.07 2.14 -24.30
N GLY A 68 21.98 2.19 -23.33
CA GLY A 68 22.83 3.34 -23.04
C GLY A 68 22.25 4.36 -22.07
N VAL A 69 20.93 4.29 -21.78
CA VAL A 69 20.30 5.08 -20.72
C VAL A 69 20.90 4.72 -19.37
N LYS A 70 21.18 5.72 -18.54
CA LYS A 70 21.75 5.49 -17.22
C LYS A 70 20.73 5.70 -16.10
N LEU A 71 20.69 4.77 -15.17
CA LEU A 71 19.80 4.83 -14.02
C LEU A 71 20.54 5.29 -12.75
N ASN A 72 19.99 6.31 -12.09
CA ASN A 72 20.51 6.81 -10.83
C ASN A 72 20.34 5.77 -9.73
N THR A 73 21.46 5.40 -9.12
CA THR A 73 21.53 4.30 -8.15
C THR A 73 22.32 4.74 -6.92
N VAL A 74 21.70 4.59 -5.75
CA VAL A 74 22.26 4.89 -4.44
C VAL A 74 22.63 3.59 -3.74
N ILE A 75 23.89 3.48 -3.33
CA ILE A 75 24.46 2.28 -2.73
C ILE A 75 24.98 2.66 -1.35
N MET A 76 24.41 2.04 -0.32
CA MET A 76 24.76 2.22 1.08
C MET A 76 25.52 0.99 1.55
N VAL A 77 26.83 1.15 1.75
CA VAL A 77 27.75 0.05 2.09
C VAL A 77 28.16 0.17 3.55
N PRO A 78 27.85 -0.80 4.42
CA PRO A 78 28.38 -0.81 5.79
C PRO A 78 29.92 -0.78 5.79
N LYS A 79 30.51 0.01 6.68
CA LYS A 79 31.96 0.13 6.76
C LYS A 79 32.57 -1.19 7.24
N GLY A 80 33.57 -1.68 6.52
CA GLY A 80 34.17 -2.99 6.80
C GLY A 80 33.38 -4.18 6.24
N ALA A 81 32.34 -3.95 5.44
CA ALA A 81 31.64 -5.01 4.73
C ALA A 81 32.60 -5.81 3.84
N HIS A 82 32.48 -7.14 3.91
CA HIS A 82 33.17 -8.12 3.08
C HIS A 82 32.21 -9.30 2.88
N ASP A 83 32.17 -9.86 1.67
CA ASP A 83 31.22 -10.92 1.28
C ASP A 83 29.76 -10.59 1.65
N ALA A 84 29.37 -9.31 1.58
CA ALA A 84 28.05 -8.86 1.96
C ALA A 84 27.02 -9.09 0.83
N PRO A 85 25.83 -9.62 1.13
CA PRO A 85 24.75 -9.69 0.16
C PRO A 85 24.20 -8.29 -0.14
N ILE A 86 23.65 -8.14 -1.35
CA ILE A 86 23.03 -6.89 -1.80
C ILE A 86 21.51 -7.03 -1.70
N LEU A 87 20.85 -6.02 -1.14
CA LEU A 87 19.40 -5.89 -1.12
C LEU A 87 18.98 -4.70 -1.99
N LEU A 88 18.41 -5.00 -3.16
CA LEU A 88 18.04 -4.04 -4.19
C LEU A 88 16.56 -3.68 -4.13
N THR A 89 16.25 -2.40 -4.26
CA THR A 89 14.91 -1.88 -4.54
C THR A 89 14.98 -0.94 -5.72
N ARG A 90 14.07 -1.09 -6.68
CA ARG A 90 13.92 -0.16 -7.80
C ARG A 90 12.62 0.62 -7.57
N THR A 91 12.67 1.94 -7.67
CA THR A 91 11.60 2.80 -7.17
C THR A 91 11.32 3.96 -8.11
N PRO A 92 10.05 4.34 -8.30
CA PRO A 92 9.68 5.61 -8.91
C PRO A 92 9.48 6.72 -7.86
N TYR A 93 10.03 6.57 -6.65
CA TYR A 93 9.79 7.43 -5.48
C TYR A 93 11.08 8.05 -4.91
N ASN A 94 12.02 8.47 -5.76
CA ASN A 94 13.28 9.12 -5.40
C ASN A 94 14.24 8.23 -4.60
N ALA A 95 15.10 7.48 -5.28
CA ALA A 95 16.08 6.60 -4.65
C ALA A 95 17.00 7.31 -3.65
N GLU A 96 17.32 8.59 -3.86
CA GLU A 96 18.13 9.36 -2.92
C GLU A 96 17.42 9.62 -1.59
N GLU A 97 16.11 9.93 -1.65
CA GLU A 97 15.26 10.13 -0.48
C GLU A 97 14.90 8.80 0.19
N ARG A 98 14.67 7.74 -0.59
CA ARG A 98 14.43 6.38 -0.07
C ARG A 98 15.65 5.83 0.68
N ALA A 99 16.86 6.17 0.24
CA ALA A 99 18.10 5.89 0.98
C ALA A 99 18.30 6.75 2.25
N GLY A 100 17.34 7.63 2.54
CA GLY A 100 17.20 8.36 3.80
C GLY A 100 18.27 9.41 4.07
N ASN A 101 18.57 9.63 5.35
CA ASN A 101 19.35 10.79 5.79
C ASN A 101 20.86 10.56 5.63
N SER A 102 21.43 11.06 4.53
CA SER A 102 22.87 10.98 4.25
C SER A 102 23.76 11.71 5.26
N LEU A 103 23.21 12.56 6.13
CA LEU A 103 23.94 13.27 7.18
C LEU A 103 24.05 12.47 8.48
N SER A 104 23.41 11.31 8.58
CA SER A 104 23.51 10.46 9.78
C SER A 104 24.91 9.89 9.95
N ALA A 105 25.36 9.73 11.20
CA ALA A 105 26.60 9.01 11.53
C ALA A 105 26.45 7.48 11.47
N SER A 106 25.22 6.96 11.57
CA SER A 106 24.95 5.52 11.55
C SER A 106 24.01 5.13 10.42
N LEU A 107 24.32 4.02 9.76
CA LEU A 107 23.51 3.44 8.69
C LEU A 107 22.10 3.08 9.18
N LEU A 108 21.99 2.61 10.43
CA LEU A 108 20.71 2.21 11.03
C LEU A 108 19.73 3.37 11.12
N THR A 109 20.24 4.57 11.37
CA THR A 109 19.43 5.80 11.44
C THR A 109 19.44 6.60 10.14
N ALA A 110 20.30 6.23 9.18
CA ALA A 110 20.28 6.79 7.83
C ALA A 110 19.13 6.19 7.02
N LEU A 111 18.92 4.87 7.08
CA LEU A 111 17.95 4.14 6.28
C LEU A 111 16.53 4.11 6.92
N PRO A 112 15.48 3.81 6.13
CA PRO A 112 14.11 3.64 6.63
C PRO A 112 13.98 2.54 7.69
N LEU A 113 12.93 2.63 8.53
CA LEU A 113 12.69 1.68 9.61
C LEU A 113 12.59 0.22 9.14
N GLY A 114 11.91 -0.04 8.00
CA GLY A 114 11.82 -1.37 7.40
C GLY A 114 13.17 -2.01 7.07
N ASP A 115 14.22 -1.20 6.85
CA ASP A 115 15.55 -1.71 6.56
C ASP A 115 16.37 -2.08 7.81
N ALA A 116 15.89 -1.75 9.02
CA ALA A 116 16.67 -1.84 10.25
C ALA A 116 17.27 -3.24 10.48
N VAL A 117 16.48 -4.30 10.27
CA VAL A 117 16.93 -5.68 10.46
C VAL A 117 18.01 -6.10 9.44
N PHE A 118 17.99 -5.53 8.24
CA PHE A 118 18.98 -5.82 7.18
C PHE A 118 20.27 -5.04 7.41
N VAL A 119 20.16 -3.82 7.95
CA VAL A 119 21.31 -3.03 8.38
C VAL A 119 22.05 -3.72 9.51
N GLU A 120 21.34 -4.14 10.56
CA GLU A 120 21.92 -4.89 11.69
C GLU A 120 22.56 -6.21 11.22
N ALA A 121 21.99 -6.84 10.20
CA ALA A 121 22.55 -8.05 9.60
C ALA A 121 23.70 -7.79 8.60
N GLY A 122 24.10 -6.54 8.35
CA GLY A 122 25.22 -6.19 7.48
C GLY A 122 24.97 -6.44 6.00
N TYR A 123 23.79 -6.05 5.50
CA TYR A 123 23.50 -6.03 4.06
C TYR A 123 24.03 -4.75 3.40
N ILE A 124 24.44 -4.85 2.13
CA ILE A 124 24.59 -3.67 1.26
C ILE A 124 23.20 -3.30 0.77
N ARG A 125 22.76 -2.06 1.04
CA ARG A 125 21.44 -1.60 0.60
C ARG A 125 21.55 -0.76 -0.66
N VAL A 126 20.73 -1.07 -1.67
CA VAL A 126 20.71 -0.38 -2.96
C VAL A 126 19.30 0.09 -3.30
N TYR A 127 19.17 1.39 -3.57
CA TYR A 127 17.97 1.99 -4.14
C TYR A 127 18.29 2.53 -5.52
N GLN A 128 17.43 2.27 -6.50
CA GLN A 128 17.60 2.78 -7.86
C GLN A 128 16.34 3.47 -8.34
N ASP A 129 16.48 4.67 -8.90
CA ASP A 129 15.40 5.34 -9.61
C ASP A 129 15.07 4.55 -10.89
N VAL A 130 13.81 4.20 -11.09
CA VAL A 130 13.40 3.60 -12.37
C VAL A 130 13.60 4.58 -13.52
N ARG A 131 13.67 4.03 -14.73
CA ARG A 131 13.83 4.78 -15.99
C ARG A 131 12.87 5.97 -16.08
N GLY A 132 13.43 7.15 -16.36
CA GLY A 132 12.72 8.42 -16.53
C GLY A 132 12.17 9.06 -15.27
N LYS A 133 12.57 8.60 -14.08
CA LYS A 133 12.21 9.23 -12.79
C LYS A 133 13.44 9.78 -12.08
N TYR A 134 13.27 10.95 -11.46
CA TYR A 134 14.28 11.64 -10.66
C TYR A 134 15.64 11.70 -11.35
N GLY A 135 16.68 11.11 -10.77
CA GLY A 135 18.02 11.17 -11.31
C GLY A 135 18.25 10.27 -12.54
N SER A 136 17.33 9.34 -12.83
CA SER A 136 17.47 8.41 -13.96
C SER A 136 17.13 9.05 -15.30
N GLU A 137 17.93 8.73 -16.31
CA GLU A 137 17.67 9.10 -17.71
C GLU A 137 16.52 8.28 -18.32
N GLY A 138 16.15 8.60 -19.57
CA GLY A 138 15.15 7.89 -20.37
C GLY A 138 13.71 8.34 -20.13
N ASP A 139 12.76 7.68 -20.80
CA ASP A 139 11.34 8.03 -20.71
C ASP A 139 10.61 7.20 -19.65
N TYR A 140 9.85 7.88 -18.79
CA TYR A 140 8.96 7.22 -17.83
C TYR A 140 7.66 6.81 -18.51
N VAL A 141 7.29 5.54 -18.30
CA VAL A 141 5.98 4.99 -18.67
C VAL A 141 5.39 4.42 -17.40
N MET A 142 4.24 4.96 -16.97
CA MET A 142 3.48 4.43 -15.83
C MET A 142 3.32 2.91 -15.98
N MET A 143 3.76 2.16 -14.97
CA MET A 143 3.69 0.70 -14.93
C MET A 143 4.19 0.06 -16.24
N ARG A 144 5.35 0.52 -16.74
CA ARG A 144 5.90 0.19 -18.07
C ARG A 144 5.68 -1.29 -18.43
N PRO A 145 4.84 -1.60 -19.43
CA PRO A 145 4.52 -2.98 -19.79
C PRO A 145 5.76 -3.79 -20.17
N VAL A 146 5.69 -5.10 -19.93
CA VAL A 146 6.70 -6.06 -20.41
C VAL A 146 6.80 -5.96 -21.93
N ARG A 147 8.03 -6.11 -22.46
CA ARG A 147 8.28 -6.17 -23.90
C ARG A 147 7.32 -7.13 -24.61
N GLY A 148 6.61 -6.62 -25.61
CA GLY A 148 5.52 -7.34 -26.28
C GLY A 148 4.62 -6.39 -27.05
N ALA A 149 3.33 -6.74 -27.18
CA ALA A 149 2.36 -5.96 -27.94
C ALA A 149 2.20 -4.52 -27.43
N LEU A 150 2.27 -4.32 -26.10
CA LEU A 150 2.11 -3.01 -25.44
C LEU A 150 3.43 -2.26 -25.27
N ASN A 151 4.57 -2.93 -25.48
CA ASN A 151 5.90 -2.32 -25.42
C ASN A 151 6.79 -2.92 -26.51
N PRO A 152 6.86 -2.30 -27.70
CA PRO A 152 7.68 -2.78 -28.82
C PRO A 152 9.17 -2.44 -28.67
N THR A 153 9.57 -1.78 -27.57
CA THR A 153 10.98 -1.40 -27.35
C THR A 153 11.81 -2.61 -26.92
N ARG A 154 13.13 -2.42 -26.80
CA ARG A 154 14.04 -3.48 -26.32
C ARG A 154 14.25 -3.47 -24.81
N VAL A 155 13.57 -2.56 -24.09
CA VAL A 155 13.76 -2.36 -22.64
C VAL A 155 12.43 -2.24 -21.89
N ASP A 156 12.41 -2.81 -20.70
CA ASP A 156 11.33 -2.76 -19.71
C ASP A 156 11.93 -2.88 -18.29
N HIS A 157 11.08 -3.01 -17.26
CA HIS A 157 11.56 -3.20 -15.89
C HIS A 157 12.33 -4.52 -15.70
N VAL A 158 12.07 -5.55 -16.51
CA VAL A 158 12.76 -6.85 -16.45
C VAL A 158 14.21 -6.68 -16.90
N THR A 159 14.42 -6.07 -18.06
CA THR A 159 15.76 -5.84 -18.61
C THR A 159 16.56 -4.84 -17.78
N ASP A 160 15.92 -3.77 -17.30
CA ASP A 160 16.60 -2.77 -16.48
C ASP A 160 17.03 -3.37 -15.13
N ALA A 161 16.22 -4.25 -14.53
CA ALA A 161 16.62 -4.99 -13.33
C ALA A 161 17.79 -5.95 -13.62
N TRP A 162 17.76 -6.65 -14.76
CA TRP A 162 18.82 -7.55 -15.18
C TRP A 162 20.17 -6.81 -15.31
N ASP A 163 20.19 -5.70 -16.05
CA ASP A 163 21.40 -4.91 -16.30
C ASP A 163 21.93 -4.27 -15.00
N THR A 164 21.03 -3.86 -14.11
CA THR A 164 21.38 -3.36 -12.78
C THR A 164 22.06 -4.41 -11.94
N ILE A 165 21.50 -5.61 -11.85
CA ILE A 165 22.07 -6.70 -11.06
C ILE A 165 23.42 -7.13 -11.63
N ASP A 166 23.54 -7.26 -12.95
CA ASP A 166 24.80 -7.58 -13.63
C ASP A 166 25.90 -6.55 -13.32
N TRP A 167 25.55 -5.26 -13.33
CA TRP A 167 26.49 -4.20 -12.97
C TRP A 167 26.91 -4.29 -11.50
N LEU A 168 25.95 -4.44 -10.57
CA LEU A 168 26.23 -4.47 -9.13
C LEU A 168 27.21 -5.58 -8.75
N VAL A 169 27.00 -6.80 -9.26
CA VAL A 169 27.87 -7.93 -8.92
C VAL A 169 29.27 -7.85 -9.52
N LYS A 170 29.49 -7.00 -10.52
CA LYS A 170 30.81 -6.75 -11.14
C LYS A 170 31.55 -5.57 -10.52
N HIS A 171 30.86 -4.65 -9.86
CA HIS A 171 31.43 -3.35 -9.44
C HIS A 171 31.39 -3.12 -7.92
N LEU A 172 30.84 -4.03 -7.13
CA LEU A 172 30.83 -3.96 -5.67
C LEU A 172 31.76 -5.03 -5.06
N PRO A 173 33.06 -4.72 -4.85
CA PRO A 173 34.01 -5.68 -4.31
C PRO A 173 33.73 -6.07 -2.85
N GLU A 174 32.93 -5.29 -2.11
CA GLU A 174 32.48 -5.63 -0.77
C GLU A 174 31.42 -6.75 -0.76
N SER A 175 30.86 -7.07 -1.92
CA SER A 175 29.74 -8.00 -2.05
C SER A 175 30.17 -9.44 -2.31
N ASN A 176 29.35 -10.40 -1.86
CA ASN A 176 29.45 -11.81 -2.27
C ASN A 176 28.83 -12.13 -3.64
N GLY A 177 28.35 -11.12 -4.37
CA GLY A 177 27.76 -11.28 -5.70
C GLY A 177 26.35 -11.90 -5.70
N ARG A 178 25.68 -11.97 -4.55
CA ARG A 178 24.28 -12.43 -4.45
C ARG A 178 23.36 -11.24 -4.16
N VAL A 179 22.28 -11.15 -4.95
CA VAL A 179 21.31 -10.06 -4.86
C VAL A 179 19.94 -10.61 -4.46
N GLY A 180 19.32 -9.96 -3.47
CA GLY A 180 17.89 -10.06 -3.21
C GLY A 180 17.18 -8.81 -3.69
N MET A 181 15.91 -8.94 -4.07
CA MET A 181 15.05 -7.79 -4.35
C MET A 181 13.89 -7.73 -3.36
N ILE A 182 13.57 -6.54 -2.88
CA ILE A 182 12.46 -6.25 -1.98
C ILE A 182 11.86 -4.89 -2.32
N GLY A 183 10.58 -4.70 -2.03
CA GLY A 183 9.92 -3.40 -2.16
C GLY A 183 8.42 -3.54 -2.07
N SER A 184 7.76 -2.46 -1.68
CA SER A 184 6.31 -2.38 -1.54
C SER A 184 5.63 -1.60 -2.67
N SER A 185 4.38 -1.93 -3.04
CA SER A 185 3.62 -1.22 -4.08
C SER A 185 4.31 -1.30 -5.45
N TYR A 186 4.52 -0.17 -6.13
CA TYR A 186 5.34 -0.09 -7.35
C TYR A 186 6.75 -0.67 -7.15
N GLU A 187 7.37 -0.48 -5.98
CA GLU A 187 8.67 -1.11 -5.69
C GLU A 187 8.54 -2.65 -5.73
N GLY A 188 7.42 -3.18 -5.20
CA GLY A 188 7.04 -4.60 -5.27
C GLY A 188 6.73 -5.06 -6.69
N PHE A 189 6.05 -4.25 -7.51
CA PHE A 189 5.86 -4.49 -8.94
C PHE A 189 7.21 -4.65 -9.65
N THR A 190 8.19 -3.78 -9.39
CA THR A 190 9.51 -3.92 -10.03
C THR A 190 10.27 -5.17 -9.55
N ALA A 191 10.06 -5.60 -8.31
CA ALA A 191 10.60 -6.84 -7.78
C ALA A 191 9.97 -8.05 -8.46
N ALA A 192 8.64 -8.06 -8.62
CA ALA A 192 7.90 -9.11 -9.33
C ALA A 192 8.25 -9.16 -10.83
N MET A 193 8.41 -8.01 -11.49
CA MET A 193 8.83 -7.94 -12.91
C MET A 193 10.17 -8.63 -13.13
N ALA A 194 11.12 -8.51 -12.21
CA ALA A 194 12.43 -9.16 -12.31
C ALA A 194 12.33 -10.70 -12.34
N LEU A 195 11.24 -11.30 -11.86
CA LEU A 195 11.03 -12.75 -11.89
C LEU A 195 10.73 -13.29 -13.30
N LEU A 196 10.34 -12.44 -14.26
CA LEU A 196 10.01 -12.90 -15.62
C LEU A 196 11.23 -13.37 -16.42
N ASP A 197 12.39 -12.77 -16.18
CA ASP A 197 13.70 -13.16 -16.77
C ASP A 197 14.83 -12.76 -15.80
N PRO A 198 14.98 -13.47 -14.67
CA PRO A 198 15.85 -13.05 -13.59
C PRO A 198 17.32 -13.21 -13.96
N HIS A 199 18.14 -12.22 -13.61
CA HIS A 199 19.60 -12.36 -13.69
C HIS A 199 20.07 -13.51 -12.78
N PRO A 200 21.06 -14.35 -13.16
CA PRO A 200 21.49 -15.49 -12.35
C PRO A 200 21.93 -15.15 -10.92
N ALA A 201 22.34 -13.92 -10.64
CA ALA A 201 22.70 -13.45 -9.31
C ALA A 201 21.51 -13.06 -8.42
N LEU A 202 20.29 -12.98 -8.96
CA LEU A 202 19.06 -12.79 -8.17
C LEU A 202 18.71 -14.11 -7.48
N LYS A 203 18.81 -14.16 -6.15
CA LYS A 203 18.65 -15.41 -5.38
C LYS A 203 17.40 -15.46 -4.50
N ALA A 204 16.76 -14.32 -4.26
CA ALA A 204 15.52 -14.24 -3.52
C ALA A 204 14.77 -12.96 -3.88
N VAL A 205 13.44 -13.01 -3.87
CA VAL A 205 12.58 -11.84 -4.09
C VAL A 205 11.50 -11.78 -3.02
N VAL A 206 11.22 -10.58 -2.52
CA VAL A 206 10.18 -10.29 -1.53
C VAL A 206 9.28 -9.16 -2.07
N PRO A 207 8.34 -9.46 -2.99
CA PRO A 207 7.37 -8.48 -3.45
C PRO A 207 6.34 -8.23 -2.34
N GLU A 208 6.36 -7.03 -1.78
CA GLU A 208 5.44 -6.58 -0.75
C GLU A 208 4.33 -5.76 -1.42
N SER A 209 3.08 -6.06 -1.07
CA SER A 209 1.88 -5.39 -1.60
C SER A 209 2.02 -4.96 -3.07
N PRO A 210 2.38 -5.86 -4.01
CA PRO A 210 2.78 -5.46 -5.35
C PRO A 210 1.57 -5.21 -6.25
N VAL A 211 1.60 -4.13 -7.04
CA VAL A 211 0.61 -3.89 -8.10
C VAL A 211 0.83 -4.91 -9.24
N LEU A 212 -0.06 -5.90 -9.42
CA LEU A 212 0.11 -6.94 -10.44
C LEU A 212 -1.06 -7.04 -11.43
N ASP A 213 -2.29 -6.76 -10.98
CA ASP A 213 -3.45 -6.57 -11.85
C ASP A 213 -4.24 -5.34 -11.40
N ALA A 214 -3.83 -4.21 -11.95
CA ALA A 214 -4.38 -2.90 -11.64
C ALA A 214 -5.83 -2.69 -12.14
N TYR A 215 -6.43 -3.66 -12.82
CA TYR A 215 -7.84 -3.60 -13.22
C TYR A 215 -8.75 -4.48 -12.34
N MET A 216 -8.27 -5.66 -11.95
CA MET A 216 -9.10 -6.61 -11.22
C MET A 216 -9.30 -6.20 -9.76
N GLY A 217 -8.28 -5.70 -9.07
CA GLY A 217 -8.42 -5.30 -7.68
C GLY A 217 -7.20 -4.64 -7.02
N ASP A 218 -6.25 -4.13 -7.82
CA ASP A 218 -5.18 -3.25 -7.32
C ASP A 218 -5.52 -1.77 -7.63
N ASP A 219 -4.52 -0.94 -7.93
CA ASP A 219 -4.62 0.52 -7.93
C ASP A 219 -5.75 1.19 -8.75
N TRP A 220 -5.99 0.83 -10.01
CA TRP A 220 -6.83 1.66 -10.89
C TRP A 220 -8.31 1.29 -10.84
N PHE A 221 -8.62 0.01 -10.81
CA PHE A 221 -9.99 -0.48 -10.75
C PHE A 221 -10.12 -1.67 -9.80
N HIS A 222 -11.32 -1.82 -9.23
CA HIS A 222 -11.75 -3.07 -8.60
C HIS A 222 -12.96 -3.61 -9.36
N TYR A 223 -12.83 -4.80 -9.94
CA TYR A 223 -13.85 -5.41 -10.80
C TYR A 223 -14.47 -4.42 -11.82
N GLY A 224 -13.62 -3.56 -12.39
CA GLY A 224 -13.99 -2.52 -13.36
C GLY A 224 -14.57 -1.21 -12.79
N ALA A 225 -14.73 -1.07 -11.47
CA ALA A 225 -15.05 0.20 -10.81
C ALA A 225 -13.80 1.07 -10.67
N PHE A 226 -13.79 2.30 -11.21
CA PHE A 226 -12.59 3.13 -11.28
C PHE A 226 -12.31 3.87 -9.97
N ARG A 227 -11.06 3.85 -9.51
CA ARG A 227 -10.60 4.51 -8.28
C ARG A 227 -10.22 5.97 -8.53
N ASN A 228 -11.20 6.86 -8.47
CA ASN A 228 -11.08 8.30 -8.71
C ASN A 228 -9.92 8.98 -7.98
N LEU A 229 -9.69 8.62 -6.72
CA LEU A 229 -8.64 9.24 -5.91
C LEU A 229 -7.23 8.97 -6.45
N MET A 230 -7.04 7.91 -7.23
CA MET A 230 -5.75 7.56 -7.83
C MET A 230 -5.33 8.48 -8.98
N LEU A 231 -6.21 9.36 -9.46
CA LEU A 231 -5.81 10.48 -10.33
C LEU A 231 -4.79 11.40 -9.64
N GLY A 232 -4.83 11.51 -8.31
CA GLY A 232 -3.82 12.22 -7.52
C GLY A 232 -2.43 11.59 -7.66
N TYR A 233 -2.34 10.26 -7.67
CA TYR A 233 -1.09 9.54 -7.94
C TYR A 233 -0.58 9.77 -9.36
N VAL A 234 -1.46 9.70 -10.36
CA VAL A 234 -1.08 9.94 -11.76
C VAL A 234 -0.50 11.35 -11.91
N HIS A 235 -1.16 12.36 -11.33
CA HIS A 235 -0.63 13.72 -11.30
C HIS A 235 0.73 13.78 -10.61
N MET A 236 0.84 13.24 -9.38
CA MET A 236 2.08 13.19 -8.61
C MET A 236 3.24 12.60 -9.43
N GLN A 237 3.02 11.51 -10.16
CA GLN A 237 4.10 10.79 -10.81
C GLN A 237 4.47 11.30 -12.21
N THR A 238 3.55 11.95 -12.93
CA THR A 238 3.70 12.18 -14.39
C THR A 238 3.78 13.64 -14.82
N VAL A 239 3.51 14.61 -13.94
CA VAL A 239 3.63 16.04 -14.28
C VAL A 239 5.07 16.49 -14.49
N GLN A 240 6.02 15.85 -13.82
CA GLN A 240 7.45 16.11 -13.98
C GLN A 240 8.29 14.87 -13.61
N GLN A 241 9.52 14.84 -14.11
CA GLN A 241 10.47 13.76 -13.82
C GLN A 241 10.84 13.68 -12.33
N GLY A 242 10.99 14.84 -11.68
CA GLY A 242 11.45 14.99 -10.29
C GLY A 242 10.36 14.76 -9.23
N PRO A 243 10.44 15.47 -8.08
CA PRO A 243 9.51 15.32 -6.96
C PRO A 243 8.06 15.40 -7.39
N GLY A 244 7.23 14.53 -6.81
CA GLY A 244 5.81 14.55 -7.10
C GLY A 244 5.13 15.83 -6.61
N VAL A 245 4.07 16.22 -7.30
CA VAL A 245 3.27 17.41 -6.96
C VAL A 245 1.85 16.98 -6.67
N VAL A 246 1.29 17.45 -5.57
CA VAL A 246 -0.11 17.20 -5.21
C VAL A 246 -1.02 17.96 -6.17
N THR A 247 -2.10 17.32 -6.62
CA THR A 247 -3.11 17.95 -7.49
C THR A 247 -3.68 19.20 -6.80
N PRO A 248 -3.55 20.40 -7.39
CA PRO A 248 -4.13 21.61 -6.83
C PRO A 248 -5.66 21.48 -6.72
N SER A 249 -6.21 21.84 -5.56
CA SER A 249 -7.66 21.90 -5.34
C SER A 249 -8.06 23.14 -4.57
N ASP A 250 -9.18 23.73 -4.98
CA ASP A 250 -9.91 24.83 -4.35
C ASP A 250 -11.08 24.32 -3.48
N VAL A 251 -11.28 23.01 -3.41
CA VAL A 251 -12.34 22.36 -2.63
C VAL A 251 -11.71 21.42 -1.60
N TYR A 252 -12.01 21.64 -0.32
CA TYR A 252 -11.42 20.85 0.77
C TYR A 252 -11.92 19.39 0.78
N ASP A 253 -13.19 19.18 0.46
CA ASP A 253 -13.83 17.86 0.48
C ASP A 253 -13.85 17.24 -0.93
N LYS A 254 -13.10 16.16 -1.13
CA LYS A 254 -13.07 15.41 -2.40
C LYS A 254 -14.43 14.85 -2.78
N TYR A 255 -15.29 14.53 -1.81
CA TYR A 255 -16.67 14.16 -2.12
C TYR A 255 -17.35 15.28 -2.90
N GLU A 256 -17.27 16.51 -2.39
CA GLU A 256 -17.85 17.68 -3.05
C GLU A 256 -17.18 17.99 -4.38
N GLU A 257 -15.85 17.89 -4.44
CA GLU A 257 -15.06 18.20 -5.62
C GLU A 257 -15.44 17.31 -6.82
N PHE A 258 -15.43 15.99 -6.63
CA PHE A 258 -15.80 15.03 -7.69
C PHE A 258 -17.30 15.11 -8.03
N LEU A 259 -18.18 15.33 -7.05
CA LEU A 259 -19.62 15.39 -7.30
C LEU A 259 -20.00 16.61 -8.15
N ARG A 260 -19.36 17.77 -7.90
CA ARG A 260 -19.54 19.00 -8.70
C ARG A 260 -19.04 18.86 -10.13
N ALA A 261 -17.94 18.13 -10.32
CA ALA A 261 -17.39 17.91 -11.65
C ALA A 261 -18.34 17.10 -12.55
N GLY A 262 -19.11 16.18 -11.98
CA GLY A 262 -19.98 15.27 -12.74
C GLY A 262 -19.29 13.94 -12.95
N SER A 263 -18.89 13.64 -14.18
CA SER A 263 -18.13 12.42 -14.48
C SER A 263 -16.65 12.57 -14.12
N THR A 264 -15.95 11.44 -14.02
CA THR A 264 -14.49 11.43 -13.90
C THR A 264 -13.81 12.10 -15.09
N GLY A 265 -14.35 11.95 -16.30
CA GLY A 265 -13.84 12.64 -17.49
C GLY A 265 -14.02 14.15 -17.41
N ASP A 266 -15.12 14.64 -16.86
CA ASP A 266 -15.32 16.07 -16.62
C ASP A 266 -14.33 16.61 -15.59
N TYR A 267 -14.08 15.84 -14.52
CA TYR A 267 -13.04 16.16 -13.54
C TYR A 267 -11.67 16.27 -14.21
N VAL A 268 -11.28 15.24 -14.96
CA VAL A 268 -10.01 15.16 -15.71
C VAL A 268 -9.83 16.37 -16.63
N ARG A 269 -10.85 16.72 -17.43
CA ARG A 269 -10.82 17.88 -18.35
C ARG A 269 -10.73 19.20 -17.59
N SER A 270 -11.49 19.35 -16.50
CA SER A 270 -11.50 20.59 -15.71
C SER A 270 -10.15 20.88 -15.02
N ARG A 271 -9.37 19.83 -14.74
CA ARG A 271 -8.04 19.90 -14.13
C ARG A 271 -6.90 19.79 -15.15
N GLY A 272 -7.19 19.62 -16.44
CA GLY A 272 -6.19 19.45 -17.50
C GLY A 272 -5.37 18.16 -17.42
N LEU A 273 -5.89 17.14 -16.71
CA LEU A 273 -5.23 15.84 -16.55
C LEU A 273 -5.24 15.01 -17.84
N ASP A 274 -6.12 15.34 -18.78
CA ASP A 274 -6.19 14.76 -20.13
C ASP A 274 -4.90 14.99 -20.94
N LYS A 275 -4.08 15.97 -20.55
CA LYS A 275 -2.75 16.24 -21.13
C LYS A 275 -1.67 15.28 -20.63
N LEU A 276 -1.91 14.54 -19.54
CA LEU A 276 -0.97 13.55 -19.00
C LEU A 276 -1.18 12.23 -19.75
N PRO A 277 -0.23 11.74 -20.57
CA PRO A 277 -0.50 10.70 -21.56
C PRO A 277 -1.09 9.38 -21.02
N PHE A 278 -0.87 9.05 -19.75
CA PHE A 278 -1.44 7.86 -19.14
C PHE A 278 -2.96 7.97 -18.94
N VAL A 279 -3.49 9.16 -18.61
CA VAL A 279 -4.91 9.40 -18.35
C VAL A 279 -5.80 9.06 -19.56
N PRO A 280 -5.59 9.63 -20.77
CA PRO A 280 -6.41 9.30 -21.91
C PRO A 280 -6.18 7.85 -22.40
N ARG A 281 -4.99 7.25 -22.19
CA ARG A 281 -4.78 5.82 -22.48
C ARG A 281 -5.66 4.96 -21.59
N MET A 282 -5.61 5.16 -20.28
CA MET A 282 -6.41 4.43 -19.30
C MET A 282 -7.92 4.61 -19.56
N MET A 283 -8.37 5.85 -19.78
CA MET A 283 -9.79 6.14 -20.02
C MET A 283 -10.32 5.56 -21.34
N ALA A 284 -9.45 5.33 -22.33
CA ALA A 284 -9.80 4.66 -23.58
C ALA A 284 -10.01 3.15 -23.43
N HIS A 285 -9.58 2.56 -22.30
CA HIS A 285 -9.68 1.14 -21.99
C HIS A 285 -10.49 0.92 -20.69
N PRO A 286 -11.80 1.24 -20.67
CA PRO A 286 -12.62 1.13 -19.45
C PRO A 286 -12.99 -0.32 -19.07
N ALA A 287 -12.92 -1.25 -20.02
CA ALA A 287 -13.14 -2.70 -19.85
C ALA A 287 -11.81 -3.45 -19.73
N TYR A 288 -11.81 -4.69 -19.24
CA TYR A 288 -10.61 -5.55 -19.14
C TYR A 288 -10.19 -6.12 -20.49
N ASP A 289 -9.88 -5.23 -21.44
CA ASP A 289 -9.46 -5.58 -22.80
C ASP A 289 -7.97 -5.95 -22.88
N ALA A 290 -7.46 -6.11 -24.11
CA ALA A 290 -6.06 -6.47 -24.36
C ALA A 290 -5.03 -5.51 -23.73
N PHE A 291 -5.39 -4.26 -23.44
CA PHE A 291 -4.52 -3.33 -22.73
C PHE A 291 -4.25 -3.81 -21.30
N TRP A 292 -5.29 -4.18 -20.54
CA TRP A 292 -5.13 -4.65 -19.16
C TRP A 292 -4.69 -6.11 -19.10
N GLN A 293 -5.26 -6.99 -19.92
CA GLN A 293 -4.85 -8.40 -19.98
C GLN A 293 -3.38 -8.57 -20.37
N GLY A 294 -2.83 -7.67 -21.18
CA GLY A 294 -1.41 -7.67 -21.55
C GLY A 294 -0.47 -7.16 -20.44
N GLN A 295 -1.03 -6.61 -19.36
CA GLN A 295 -0.31 -6.09 -18.19
C GLN A 295 -0.54 -6.92 -16.92
N ASP A 296 -1.49 -7.87 -16.92
CA ASP A 296 -1.69 -8.85 -15.86
C ASP A 296 -0.40 -9.66 -15.62
N LEU A 297 0.34 -9.24 -14.59
CA LEU A 297 1.62 -9.81 -14.27
C LEU A 297 1.46 -11.18 -13.59
N ILE A 298 0.33 -11.45 -12.94
CA ILE A 298 0.01 -12.75 -12.34
C ILE A 298 -0.02 -13.82 -13.44
N ARG A 299 -0.76 -13.56 -14.53
CA ARG A 299 -0.82 -14.47 -15.68
C ARG A 299 0.53 -14.65 -16.34
N LEU A 300 1.31 -13.58 -16.50
CA LEU A 300 2.63 -13.66 -17.13
C LEU A 300 3.62 -14.48 -16.30
N LEU A 301 3.61 -14.31 -14.97
CA LEU A 301 4.43 -15.09 -14.04
C LEU A 301 4.01 -16.55 -14.00
N ALA A 302 2.71 -16.85 -13.95
CA ALA A 302 2.21 -18.23 -13.95
C ALA A 302 2.47 -18.95 -15.27
N ALA A 303 2.49 -18.24 -16.40
CA ALA A 303 2.80 -18.81 -17.70
C ALA A 303 4.28 -19.22 -17.85
N ARG A 304 5.19 -18.55 -17.14
CA ARG A 304 6.63 -18.87 -17.10
C ARG A 304 7.18 -18.69 -15.67
N PRO A 305 6.88 -19.62 -14.75
CA PRO A 305 7.25 -19.48 -13.36
C PRO A 305 8.77 -19.47 -13.16
N SER A 306 9.24 -18.54 -12.35
CA SER A 306 10.65 -18.46 -11.95
C SER A 306 11.01 -19.54 -10.93
N SER A 307 12.25 -20.03 -10.98
CA SER A 307 12.82 -20.87 -9.93
C SER A 307 13.38 -20.05 -8.75
N VAL A 308 13.43 -18.72 -8.86
CA VAL A 308 13.92 -17.85 -7.78
C VAL A 308 12.95 -17.96 -6.58
N PRO A 309 13.44 -18.31 -5.38
CA PRO A 309 12.65 -18.27 -4.16
C PRO A 309 11.94 -16.93 -3.98
N THR A 310 10.63 -16.95 -3.75
CA THR A 310 9.81 -15.74 -3.66
C THR A 310 8.90 -15.75 -2.43
N LEU A 311 9.00 -14.73 -1.59
CA LEU A 311 8.14 -14.50 -0.42
C LEU A 311 7.16 -13.37 -0.76
N TRP A 312 5.93 -13.71 -1.11
CA TRP A 312 4.86 -12.76 -1.40
C TRP A 312 4.29 -12.21 -0.10
N GLU A 313 4.03 -10.91 -0.05
CA GLU A 313 3.43 -10.26 1.11
C GLU A 313 2.32 -9.29 0.66
N GLN A 314 1.24 -9.21 1.44
CA GLN A 314 0.30 -8.08 1.41
C GLN A 314 -0.37 -7.90 2.78
N GLY A 315 -0.89 -6.72 3.07
CA GLY A 315 -1.75 -6.49 4.23
C GLY A 315 -3.13 -7.16 4.09
N LEU A 316 -3.70 -7.64 5.21
CA LEU A 316 -5.12 -8.04 5.28
C LEU A 316 -6.07 -6.85 5.10
N PHE A 317 -5.60 -5.63 5.34
CA PHE A 317 -6.32 -4.38 5.13
C PHE A 317 -5.57 -3.47 4.16
N ASP A 318 -4.92 -4.06 3.16
CA ASP A 318 -4.25 -3.33 2.08
C ASP A 318 -5.27 -2.54 1.23
N GLN A 319 -5.23 -1.23 1.34
CA GLN A 319 -6.21 -0.38 0.68
C GLN A 319 -5.87 0.01 -0.76
N GLU A 320 -4.70 -0.39 -1.27
CA GLU A 320 -4.20 -0.04 -2.61
C GLU A 320 -4.05 -1.28 -3.49
N ASP A 321 -3.34 -2.30 -2.99
CA ASP A 321 -2.90 -3.48 -3.74
C ASP A 321 -3.42 -4.78 -3.11
N MET A 322 -4.74 -4.93 -3.05
CA MET A 322 -5.40 -6.05 -2.36
C MET A 322 -5.41 -7.34 -3.20
N TRP A 323 -5.12 -7.27 -4.50
CA TRP A 323 -5.20 -8.39 -5.43
C TRP A 323 -3.85 -9.07 -5.67
N GLY A 324 -2.77 -8.31 -5.79
CA GLY A 324 -1.50 -8.79 -6.32
C GLY A 324 -0.92 -10.04 -5.65
N ALA A 325 -0.46 -9.92 -4.40
CA ALA A 325 0.39 -10.94 -3.77
C ALA A 325 -0.30 -12.30 -3.61
N ASN A 326 -1.54 -12.32 -3.12
CA ASN A 326 -2.28 -13.55 -2.88
C ASN A 326 -2.63 -14.25 -4.20
N HIS A 327 -3.04 -13.51 -5.23
CA HIS A 327 -3.39 -14.10 -6.53
C HIS A 327 -2.16 -14.59 -7.28
N ALA A 328 -1.01 -13.90 -7.17
CA ALA A 328 0.27 -14.41 -7.67
C ALA A 328 0.65 -15.73 -7.01
N TRP A 329 0.58 -15.79 -5.67
CA TRP A 329 0.87 -17.02 -4.94
C TRP A 329 -0.08 -18.17 -5.34
N LEU A 330 -1.39 -17.91 -5.44
CA LEU A 330 -2.38 -18.90 -5.86
C LEU A 330 -2.14 -19.40 -7.30
N ALA A 331 -1.84 -18.50 -8.23
CA ALA A 331 -1.58 -18.85 -9.62
C ALA A 331 -0.29 -19.68 -9.76
N LEU A 332 0.77 -19.32 -9.03
CA LEU A 332 2.02 -20.08 -9.01
C LEU A 332 1.87 -21.43 -8.30
N LYS A 333 1.07 -21.51 -7.23
CA LYS A 333 0.67 -22.78 -6.61
C LYS A 333 -0.05 -23.67 -7.63
N ALA A 334 -1.03 -23.14 -8.35
CA ALA A 334 -1.78 -23.87 -9.38
C ALA A 334 -0.87 -24.35 -10.54
N ALA A 335 0.17 -23.58 -10.86
CA ALA A 335 1.21 -23.96 -11.81
C ALA A 335 2.23 -24.99 -11.27
N GLY A 336 2.11 -25.44 -10.02
CA GLY A 336 3.00 -26.44 -9.40
C GLY A 336 4.25 -25.86 -8.72
N HIS A 337 4.30 -24.55 -8.48
CA HIS A 337 5.46 -23.84 -7.94
C HIS A 337 5.31 -23.44 -6.46
N ALA A 338 4.43 -24.10 -5.71
CA ALA A 338 4.27 -23.83 -4.27
C ALA A 338 5.53 -24.11 -3.44
N SER A 339 6.46 -24.96 -3.91
CA SER A 339 7.64 -25.36 -3.13
C SER A 339 8.71 -24.27 -3.00
N ASN A 340 8.76 -23.30 -3.92
CA ASN A 340 9.67 -22.15 -3.89
C ASN A 340 8.94 -20.81 -3.72
N ASN A 341 7.66 -20.85 -3.34
CA ASN A 341 6.85 -19.67 -3.09
C ASN A 341 6.25 -19.73 -1.68
N TRP A 342 6.21 -18.57 -1.02
CA TRP A 342 5.62 -18.38 0.30
C TRP A 342 4.67 -17.19 0.26
N LEU A 343 3.68 -17.16 1.15
CA LEU A 343 2.74 -16.05 1.32
C LEU A 343 2.71 -15.59 2.77
N VAL A 344 2.77 -14.28 2.98
CA VAL A 344 2.55 -13.65 4.28
C VAL A 344 1.42 -12.63 4.17
N MET A 345 0.48 -12.66 5.12
CA MET A 345 -0.48 -11.57 5.26
C MET A 345 -0.61 -11.13 6.71
N GLY A 346 -0.14 -9.92 7.01
CA GLY A 346 -0.23 -9.33 8.35
C GLY A 346 -1.45 -8.44 8.54
N PRO A 347 -1.73 -8.00 9.79
CA PRO A 347 -2.85 -7.11 10.09
C PRO A 347 -2.46 -5.67 9.75
N TRP A 348 -2.19 -5.41 8.47
CA TRP A 348 -1.55 -4.19 8.00
C TRP A 348 -2.42 -3.47 6.98
N SER A 349 -2.31 -2.15 7.00
CA SER A 349 -2.62 -1.31 5.85
C SER A 349 -1.51 -1.39 4.80
N HIS A 350 -1.76 -0.80 3.63
CA HIS A 350 -0.82 -0.80 2.51
C HIS A 350 0.58 -0.35 2.93
N SER A 351 1.60 -1.15 2.60
CA SER A 351 3.02 -0.87 2.89
C SER A 351 3.40 -0.71 4.38
N GLN A 352 2.46 -0.88 5.33
CA GLN A 352 2.74 -0.72 6.77
C GLN A 352 3.72 -1.77 7.32
N VAL A 353 3.92 -2.87 6.59
CA VAL A 353 4.96 -3.86 6.84
C VAL A 353 6.39 -3.24 6.93
N ASN A 354 6.60 -2.09 6.32
CA ASN A 354 7.87 -1.33 6.35
C ASN A 354 7.93 -0.25 7.46
N GLY A 355 6.87 -0.11 8.25
CA GLY A 355 6.75 0.82 9.38
C GLY A 355 6.63 0.09 10.72
N THR A 356 5.65 0.49 11.52
CA THR A 356 5.31 -0.23 12.77
C THR A 356 3.95 -0.89 12.67
N GLY A 357 3.87 -2.13 13.15
CA GLY A 357 2.67 -2.97 13.07
C GLY A 357 1.96 -3.15 14.41
N TYR A 358 1.94 -2.12 15.26
CA TYR A 358 1.24 -2.15 16.55
C TYR A 358 -0.29 -2.00 16.41
N ALA A 359 -0.75 -1.31 15.36
CA ALA A 359 -2.17 -1.04 15.16
C ALA A 359 -2.49 -0.64 13.72
N VAL A 360 -3.74 -0.84 13.30
CA VAL A 360 -4.34 -0.24 12.10
C VAL A 360 -5.66 0.41 12.52
N GLY A 361 -5.74 1.73 12.41
CA GLY A 361 -6.88 2.47 12.98
C GLY A 361 -7.03 2.16 14.49
N PRO A 362 -8.24 1.77 14.96
CA PRO A 362 -8.44 1.41 16.36
C PRO A 362 -8.00 -0.03 16.72
N LEU A 363 -7.63 -0.85 15.72
CA LEU A 363 -7.31 -2.26 15.93
C LEU A 363 -5.88 -2.40 16.46
N LYS A 364 -5.72 -3.05 17.61
CA LYS A 364 -4.43 -3.22 18.27
C LYS A 364 -3.91 -4.65 18.07
N SER A 365 -2.68 -4.77 17.62
CA SER A 365 -1.98 -6.05 17.44
C SER A 365 -1.18 -6.45 18.68
N GLU A 366 -0.91 -7.74 18.85
CA GLU A 366 0.03 -8.25 19.87
C GLU A 366 1.49 -7.92 19.49
N GLY A 367 1.92 -6.73 19.90
CA GLY A 367 3.26 -6.20 19.62
C GLY A 367 3.41 -5.66 18.20
N ASP A 368 4.66 -5.40 17.81
CA ASP A 368 4.99 -4.88 16.48
C ASP A 368 5.02 -6.02 15.45
N THR A 369 3.89 -6.24 14.78
CA THR A 369 3.76 -7.33 13.79
C THR A 369 4.64 -7.12 12.56
N SER A 370 4.87 -5.87 12.12
CA SER A 370 5.80 -5.55 11.03
C SER A 370 7.24 -5.94 11.40
N LYS A 371 7.67 -5.64 12.63
CA LYS A 371 8.98 -6.07 13.12
C LYS A 371 9.08 -7.59 13.26
N GLN A 372 8.02 -8.26 13.73
CA GLN A 372 7.99 -9.73 13.80
C GLN A 372 8.18 -10.36 12.43
N TYR A 373 7.46 -9.88 11.41
CA TYR A 373 7.64 -10.34 10.01
C TYR A 373 9.07 -10.14 9.52
N ASN A 374 9.61 -8.93 9.64
CA ASN A 374 10.95 -8.61 9.14
C ASN A 374 12.04 -9.44 9.84
N ARG A 375 11.95 -9.57 11.17
CA ARG A 375 12.93 -10.32 11.99
C ARG A 375 12.81 -11.84 11.84
N ASP A 376 11.59 -12.37 11.88
CA ASP A 376 11.34 -13.80 12.02
C ASP A 376 11.05 -14.50 10.68
N MET A 377 10.73 -13.75 9.63
CA MET A 377 10.35 -14.29 8.32
C MET A 377 11.30 -13.83 7.20
N VAL A 378 11.36 -12.52 6.95
CA VAL A 378 12.13 -11.99 5.81
C VAL A 378 13.63 -12.17 5.99
N LEU A 379 14.17 -11.77 7.15
CA LEU A 379 15.61 -11.84 7.38
C LEU A 379 16.14 -13.29 7.30
N PRO A 380 15.50 -14.32 7.94
CA PRO A 380 15.90 -15.71 7.76
C PRO A 380 15.81 -16.18 6.30
N PHE A 381 14.72 -15.84 5.59
CA PHE A 381 14.52 -16.16 4.17
C PHE A 381 15.65 -15.61 3.29
N LEU A 382 15.96 -14.33 3.44
CA LEU A 382 17.05 -13.68 2.71
C LEU A 382 18.41 -14.27 3.09
N ASN A 383 18.66 -14.56 4.38
CA ASN A 383 19.93 -15.14 4.83
C ASN A 383 20.18 -16.55 4.29
N GLU A 384 19.15 -17.40 4.20
CA GLU A 384 19.25 -18.73 3.57
C GLU A 384 19.79 -18.58 2.13
N HIS A 385 19.15 -17.74 1.32
CA HIS A 385 19.43 -17.67 -0.11
C HIS A 385 20.63 -16.79 -0.47
N LEU A 386 20.90 -15.73 0.30
CA LEU A 386 21.92 -14.72 0.01
C LEU A 386 23.23 -14.92 0.77
N ARG A 387 23.22 -15.68 1.87
CA ARG A 387 24.44 -16.00 2.63
C ARG A 387 24.78 -17.49 2.65
N GLY A 388 23.89 -18.35 2.15
CA GLY A 388 24.02 -19.79 2.37
C GLY A 388 23.82 -20.14 3.85
N GLY A 389 23.00 -19.36 4.55
CA GLY A 389 22.64 -19.62 5.95
C GLY A 389 21.83 -20.91 6.12
N PRO A 390 21.50 -21.29 7.36
CA PRO A 390 20.61 -22.43 7.59
C PRO A 390 19.25 -22.20 6.92
N PRO A 391 18.53 -23.28 6.54
CA PRO A 391 17.18 -23.15 5.99
C PRO A 391 16.26 -22.35 6.90
N ALA A 392 15.54 -21.39 6.32
CA ALA A 392 14.54 -20.60 7.02
C ALA A 392 13.37 -21.51 7.40
N GLN A 393 13.00 -21.53 8.68
CA GLN A 393 11.89 -22.35 9.18
C GLN A 393 10.53 -21.65 8.93
N LEU A 394 10.26 -21.31 7.68
CA LEU A 394 9.02 -20.65 7.27
C LEU A 394 7.92 -21.67 6.99
N ALA A 395 6.71 -21.38 7.47
CA ALA A 395 5.50 -22.03 6.95
C ALA A 395 5.24 -21.54 5.53
N ARG A 396 4.62 -22.37 4.67
CA ARG A 396 4.29 -21.98 3.29
C ARG A 396 3.43 -20.74 3.24
N VAL A 397 2.52 -20.62 4.20
CA VAL A 397 1.67 -19.46 4.37
C VAL A 397 1.66 -19.05 5.84
N SER A 398 1.89 -17.77 6.13
CA SER A 398 1.77 -17.21 7.49
C SER A 398 0.81 -16.04 7.46
N ILE A 399 -0.32 -16.16 8.16
CA ILE A 399 -1.35 -15.11 8.14
C ILE A 399 -1.72 -14.77 9.57
N TYR A 400 -1.77 -13.48 9.87
CA TYR A 400 -2.20 -13.00 11.18
C TYR A 400 -3.69 -13.24 11.36
N ASN A 401 -4.08 -13.80 12.51
CA ASN A 401 -5.48 -13.93 12.86
C ASN A 401 -5.95 -12.64 13.56
N THR A 402 -6.82 -11.88 12.90
CA THR A 402 -7.28 -10.58 13.41
C THR A 402 -8.30 -10.69 14.55
N GLY A 403 -8.90 -11.86 14.77
CA GLY A 403 -9.78 -12.12 15.92
C GLY A 403 -9.00 -12.52 17.17
N ASP A 404 -8.08 -13.47 17.02
CA ASP A 404 -7.30 -14.04 18.14
C ASP A 404 -5.93 -13.40 18.36
N ASN A 405 -5.59 -12.41 17.54
CA ASN A 405 -4.44 -11.54 17.69
C ASN A 405 -3.08 -12.26 17.71
N HIS A 406 -2.86 -13.21 16.81
CA HIS A 406 -1.58 -13.92 16.68
C HIS A 406 -1.32 -14.43 15.25
N TRP A 407 -0.05 -14.71 14.94
CA TRP A 407 0.33 -15.35 13.67
C TRP A 407 -0.09 -16.82 13.63
N GLU A 408 -0.85 -17.20 12.60
CA GLU A 408 -1.11 -18.60 12.27
C GLU A 408 -0.24 -19.04 11.09
N ARG A 409 0.17 -20.31 11.11
CA ARG A 409 1.08 -20.92 10.14
C ARG A 409 0.40 -22.07 9.44
N PHE A 410 0.41 -22.05 8.12
CA PHE A 410 -0.26 -23.04 7.27
C PHE A 410 0.72 -23.67 6.28
N GLN A 411 0.51 -24.96 6.01
CA GLN A 411 1.18 -25.65 4.91
C GLN A 411 0.46 -25.44 3.58
N ASP A 412 -0.84 -25.13 3.64
CA ASP A 412 -1.64 -24.82 2.47
C ASP A 412 -2.68 -23.73 2.75
N TRP A 413 -3.07 -23.00 1.71
CA TRP A 413 -4.05 -21.92 1.74
C TRP A 413 -4.83 -21.86 0.40
N PRO A 414 -6.10 -21.41 0.40
CA PRO A 414 -6.97 -21.18 1.56
C PRO A 414 -7.39 -22.48 2.25
N ALA A 415 -7.86 -22.39 3.49
CA ALA A 415 -8.32 -23.57 4.23
C ALA A 415 -9.71 -24.04 3.76
N ALA A 416 -10.55 -23.08 3.32
CA ALA A 416 -11.85 -23.34 2.72
C ALA A 416 -11.98 -22.59 1.38
N CYS A 417 -12.52 -23.25 0.36
CA CYS A 417 -12.79 -22.67 -0.95
C CYS A 417 -13.84 -23.48 -1.72
N GLU A 418 -14.19 -23.07 -2.94
CA GLU A 418 -15.21 -23.74 -3.75
C GLU A 418 -14.76 -25.11 -4.24
N HIS A 419 -13.48 -25.24 -4.61
CA HIS A 419 -12.91 -26.44 -5.21
C HIS A 419 -11.48 -26.68 -4.73
N GLY A 420 -11.17 -27.91 -4.32
CA GLY A 420 -9.79 -28.32 -4.02
C GLY A 420 -9.26 -27.97 -2.63
N CYS A 421 -10.10 -27.41 -1.74
CA CYS A 421 -9.75 -27.17 -0.33
C CYS A 421 -10.26 -28.29 0.60
N ALA A 422 -9.77 -28.29 1.84
CA ALA A 422 -10.17 -29.26 2.85
C ALA A 422 -11.66 -29.15 3.22
N THR A 423 -12.20 -27.94 3.24
CA THR A 423 -13.63 -27.68 3.44
C THR A 423 -14.19 -26.79 2.33
N GLY A 424 -15.49 -26.93 2.07
CA GLY A 424 -16.23 -26.06 1.16
C GLY A 424 -16.65 -24.75 1.84
N LEU A 425 -16.91 -23.71 1.06
CA LEU A 425 -17.50 -22.47 1.57
C LEU A 425 -18.91 -22.73 2.15
N LYS A 426 -19.23 -22.10 3.29
CA LYS A 426 -20.54 -22.16 3.94
C LYS A 426 -21.34 -20.89 3.62
N PRO A 427 -22.51 -20.99 2.97
CA PRO A 427 -23.33 -19.81 2.68
C PRO A 427 -23.92 -19.19 3.95
N LEU A 428 -23.74 -17.88 4.12
CA LEU A 428 -24.44 -17.06 5.10
C LEU A 428 -25.53 -16.27 4.34
N TYR A 429 -26.78 -16.70 4.49
CA TYR A 429 -27.92 -16.21 3.72
C TYR A 429 -28.57 -14.99 4.36
N LEU A 430 -29.00 -14.06 3.49
CA LEU A 430 -29.90 -12.97 3.87
C LEU A 430 -31.32 -13.53 4.08
N ASN A 431 -31.99 -13.12 5.14
CA ASN A 431 -33.31 -13.61 5.53
C ASN A 431 -34.28 -12.46 5.89
N HIS A 432 -35.56 -12.80 6.09
CA HIS A 432 -36.60 -11.87 6.51
C HIS A 432 -36.21 -11.11 7.79
N GLY A 433 -36.58 -9.83 7.85
CA GLY A 433 -36.33 -8.99 9.03
C GLY A 433 -34.86 -8.61 9.19
N PHE A 434 -34.10 -8.59 8.10
CA PHE A 434 -32.68 -8.19 8.08
C PHE A 434 -31.77 -9.13 8.90
N ILE A 435 -32.10 -10.42 8.91
CA ILE A 435 -31.37 -11.46 9.65
C ILE A 435 -30.38 -12.17 8.71
N LEU A 436 -29.19 -12.51 9.22
CA LEU A 436 -28.27 -13.47 8.61
C LEU A 436 -28.38 -14.83 9.28
N SER A 437 -28.42 -15.90 8.48
CA SER A 437 -28.41 -17.28 8.97
C SER A 437 -27.66 -18.21 8.02
N PHE A 438 -27.06 -19.27 8.56
CA PHE A 438 -26.52 -20.37 7.76
C PHE A 438 -27.62 -21.31 7.23
N ASP A 439 -28.83 -21.20 7.77
CA ASP A 439 -30.01 -21.88 7.24
C ASP A 439 -30.52 -21.17 5.99
N ALA A 440 -30.81 -21.96 4.95
CA ALA A 440 -31.34 -21.42 3.70
C ALA A 440 -32.74 -20.80 3.91
N PRO A 441 -33.08 -19.71 3.19
CA PRO A 441 -34.39 -19.10 3.28
C PRO A 441 -35.48 -20.08 2.81
N SER A 442 -36.64 -20.05 3.46
CA SER A 442 -37.77 -20.93 3.16
C SER A 442 -38.84 -20.27 2.25
N GLU A 443 -38.91 -18.94 2.24
CA GLU A 443 -39.86 -18.17 1.44
C GLU A 443 -39.56 -18.30 -0.07
N SER A 444 -40.56 -18.68 -0.87
CA SER A 444 -40.40 -18.88 -2.33
C SER A 444 -40.19 -17.58 -3.12
N GLN A 445 -40.67 -16.46 -2.58
CA GLN A 445 -40.47 -15.12 -3.13
C GLN A 445 -40.27 -14.15 -1.96
N ALA A 446 -39.14 -13.47 -1.95
CA ALA A 446 -38.71 -12.63 -0.85
C ALA A 446 -37.59 -11.69 -1.32
N SER A 447 -37.67 -10.42 -0.95
CA SER A 447 -36.71 -9.41 -1.34
C SER A 447 -36.78 -8.17 -0.46
N ASP A 448 -35.70 -7.40 -0.43
CA ASP A 448 -35.66 -6.07 0.20
C ASP A 448 -35.14 -5.06 -0.83
N THR A 449 -35.66 -3.83 -0.82
CA THR A 449 -35.38 -2.82 -1.86
C THR A 449 -34.86 -1.53 -1.22
N TYR A 450 -33.87 -0.93 -1.85
CA TYR A 450 -33.39 0.42 -1.55
C TYR A 450 -33.30 1.24 -2.84
N VAL A 451 -33.30 2.56 -2.71
CA VAL A 451 -33.09 3.48 -3.85
C VAL A 451 -31.64 3.93 -3.82
N SER A 452 -30.89 3.63 -4.87
CA SER A 452 -29.56 4.22 -5.06
C SER A 452 -29.69 5.47 -5.93
N ASP A 453 -29.26 6.61 -5.40
CA ASP A 453 -29.31 7.92 -6.06
C ASP A 453 -27.89 8.43 -6.33
N PRO A 454 -27.41 8.46 -7.59
CA PRO A 454 -26.09 8.97 -7.93
C PRO A 454 -25.88 10.46 -7.58
N ALA A 455 -26.94 11.23 -7.30
CA ALA A 455 -26.81 12.60 -6.82
C ALA A 455 -26.47 12.69 -5.32
N LYS A 456 -26.64 11.59 -4.56
CA LYS A 456 -26.38 11.50 -3.12
C LYS A 456 -25.61 10.22 -2.76
N PRO A 457 -24.47 9.95 -3.41
CA PRO A 457 -23.77 8.67 -3.26
C PRO A 457 -23.33 8.44 -1.80
N VAL A 458 -23.36 7.19 -1.38
CA VAL A 458 -22.87 6.77 -0.06
C VAL A 458 -21.37 7.04 0.03
N PRO A 459 -20.91 7.83 1.03
CA PRO A 459 -19.51 8.13 1.18
C PRO A 459 -18.73 6.92 1.71
N PHE A 460 -17.51 6.67 1.22
CA PHE A 460 -16.66 5.56 1.69
C PHE A 460 -16.02 5.82 3.06
N LEU A 461 -15.91 7.09 3.45
CA LEU A 461 -15.48 7.59 4.75
C LEU A 461 -16.39 8.75 5.18
N PRO A 462 -16.53 9.04 6.49
CA PRO A 462 -17.18 10.26 6.95
C PRO A 462 -16.64 11.51 6.24
N ARG A 463 -17.54 12.39 5.77
CA ARG A 463 -17.17 13.66 5.15
C ARG A 463 -16.64 14.66 6.20
N PRO A 464 -15.70 15.56 5.84
CA PRO A 464 -15.08 15.71 4.52
C PRO A 464 -14.05 14.61 4.22
N VAL A 465 -13.98 14.19 2.96
CA VAL A 465 -12.97 13.26 2.45
C VAL A 465 -11.79 14.06 1.89
N LEU A 466 -10.55 13.72 2.26
CA LEU A 466 -9.36 14.40 1.74
C LEU A 466 -8.66 13.60 0.63
N ASP A 467 -7.81 14.29 -0.13
CA ASP A 467 -6.92 13.65 -1.10
C ASP A 467 -5.89 12.78 -0.35
N PRO A 468 -5.75 11.48 -0.66
CA PRO A 468 -4.80 10.62 0.01
C PRO A 468 -3.33 11.07 -0.21
N PHE A 469 -3.04 11.78 -1.29
CA PHE A 469 -1.68 12.23 -1.64
C PHE A 469 -1.35 13.64 -1.13
N PHE A 470 -2.29 14.33 -0.47
CA PHE A 470 -2.08 15.67 0.11
C PHE A 470 -1.38 15.65 1.48
N ALA A 471 -1.38 14.51 2.18
CA ALA A 471 -1.02 14.46 3.60
C ALA A 471 -0.21 13.22 4.01
N PHE A 472 0.93 12.95 3.36
CA PHE A 472 1.94 12.06 3.97
C PHE A 472 2.47 12.71 5.26
N GLY A 473 1.82 12.41 6.39
CA GLY A 473 2.30 12.77 7.74
C GLY A 473 1.75 14.07 8.36
N SER A 474 0.72 14.71 7.80
CA SER A 474 0.10 15.90 8.41
C SER A 474 -1.27 15.59 9.01
N THR A 475 -1.51 16.02 10.25
CA THR A 475 -2.82 15.90 10.92
C THR A 475 -3.65 17.16 10.67
N TYR A 476 -4.67 17.04 9.82
CA TYR A 476 -5.65 18.10 9.59
C TYR A 476 -6.95 17.80 10.33
N ALA A 477 -7.70 18.85 10.68
CA ALA A 477 -9.01 18.68 11.32
C ALA A 477 -9.96 17.89 10.40
N GLY A 478 -10.55 16.81 10.93
CA GLY A 478 -11.44 15.92 10.18
C GLY A 478 -10.74 14.92 9.28
N TYR A 479 -9.40 14.82 9.30
CA TYR A 479 -8.67 13.84 8.49
C TYR A 479 -8.78 12.45 9.11
N ILE A 480 -9.40 11.53 8.37
CA ILE A 480 -9.27 10.10 8.58
C ILE A 480 -8.18 9.61 7.62
N PRO A 481 -7.08 9.03 8.11
CA PRO A 481 -6.02 8.54 7.25
C PRO A 481 -6.55 7.54 6.23
N TRP A 482 -6.17 7.74 4.96
CA TRP A 482 -6.45 6.81 3.87
C TRP A 482 -6.03 5.38 4.25
N SER A 483 -4.87 5.22 4.89
CA SER A 483 -4.38 3.92 5.36
C SER A 483 -5.28 3.19 6.38
N THR A 484 -6.32 3.83 6.92
CA THR A 484 -7.19 3.23 7.94
C THR A 484 -8.64 3.05 7.48
N TRP A 485 -8.97 3.38 6.24
CA TRP A 485 -10.38 3.42 5.82
C TRP A 485 -11.06 2.05 5.82
N LEU A 486 -10.33 0.98 5.47
CA LEU A 486 -10.84 -0.39 5.44
C LEU A 486 -11.23 -0.93 6.83
N VAL A 487 -10.66 -0.36 7.89
CA VAL A 487 -10.96 -0.74 9.28
C VAL A 487 -11.83 0.29 9.99
N HIS A 488 -12.34 1.29 9.26
CA HIS A 488 -13.19 2.32 9.83
C HIS A 488 -14.58 1.78 10.16
N ASP A 489 -15.15 2.26 11.26
CA ASP A 489 -16.50 1.94 11.73
C ASP A 489 -17.54 2.22 10.64
N GLN A 490 -18.38 1.24 10.33
CA GLN A 490 -19.42 1.39 9.30
C GLN A 490 -20.73 2.00 9.80
N ARG A 491 -20.85 2.29 11.10
CA ARG A 491 -22.04 2.94 11.67
C ARG A 491 -22.38 4.31 11.10
N PHE A 492 -21.42 5.00 10.48
CA PHE A 492 -21.68 6.27 9.80
C PHE A 492 -22.54 6.13 8.53
N VAL A 493 -22.68 4.91 8.01
CA VAL A 493 -23.57 4.58 6.89
C VAL A 493 -24.69 3.61 7.26
N ASP A 494 -24.57 2.90 8.39
CA ASP A 494 -25.72 2.19 8.99
C ASP A 494 -26.87 3.17 9.29
N GLY A 495 -28.09 2.75 8.96
CA GLY A 495 -29.31 3.57 9.06
C GLY A 495 -29.56 4.50 7.87
N ARG A 496 -28.66 4.58 6.87
CA ARG A 496 -28.99 5.25 5.61
C ARG A 496 -30.02 4.44 4.81
N PRO A 497 -30.99 5.10 4.14
CA PRO A 497 -32.03 4.39 3.37
C PRO A 497 -31.52 3.74 2.07
N ASP A 498 -30.30 4.05 1.65
CA ASP A 498 -29.62 3.53 0.46
C ASP A 498 -28.50 2.52 0.79
N VAL A 499 -28.53 1.96 2.00
CA VAL A 499 -27.65 0.89 2.50
C VAL A 499 -28.52 -0.17 3.19
N LEU A 500 -28.47 -1.41 2.71
CA LEU A 500 -29.08 -2.53 3.41
C LEU A 500 -28.10 -3.12 4.42
N VAL A 501 -28.59 -3.45 5.61
CA VAL A 501 -27.80 -4.01 6.71
C VAL A 501 -28.49 -5.28 7.19
N TYR A 502 -27.77 -6.39 7.22
CA TYR A 502 -28.23 -7.67 7.77
C TYR A 502 -27.26 -8.15 8.83
N GLU A 503 -27.77 -8.76 9.91
CA GLU A 503 -26.92 -9.27 10.97
C GLU A 503 -27.38 -10.62 11.53
N THR A 504 -26.43 -11.40 12.05
CA THR A 504 -26.77 -12.59 12.86
C THR A 504 -27.31 -12.14 14.21
N SER A 505 -27.96 -13.06 14.95
CA SER A 505 -28.06 -12.90 16.40
C SER A 505 -26.66 -12.81 17.02
N VAL A 506 -26.58 -12.30 18.26
CA VAL A 506 -25.33 -12.37 19.04
C VAL A 506 -24.82 -13.80 19.05
N LEU A 507 -23.56 -13.99 18.64
CA LEU A 507 -22.91 -15.28 18.58
C LEU A 507 -22.74 -15.84 19.98
N THR A 508 -23.20 -17.07 20.22
CA THR A 508 -22.98 -17.79 21.47
C THR A 508 -21.68 -18.59 21.46
N SER A 509 -21.24 -19.01 20.28
CA SER A 509 -19.96 -19.67 20.01
C SER A 509 -19.18 -18.93 18.92
N PRO A 510 -17.84 -18.96 18.94
CA PRO A 510 -17.04 -18.28 17.94
C PRO A 510 -17.17 -18.93 16.56
N VAL A 511 -17.08 -18.12 15.51
CA VAL A 511 -17.05 -18.56 14.10
C VAL A 511 -15.71 -18.20 13.50
N ARG A 512 -14.95 -19.22 13.08
CA ARG A 512 -13.65 -19.06 12.41
C ARG A 512 -13.81 -19.01 10.91
N VAL A 513 -13.15 -18.05 10.27
CA VAL A 513 -13.07 -17.94 8.79
C VAL A 513 -11.61 -17.87 8.35
N ARG A 514 -11.25 -18.70 7.36
CA ARG A 514 -9.88 -18.85 6.83
C ARG A 514 -9.88 -19.08 5.32
N GLY A 515 -9.83 -18.00 4.55
CA GLY A 515 -9.80 -18.05 3.09
C GLY A 515 -10.38 -16.80 2.45
N THR A 516 -10.87 -16.96 1.22
CA THR A 516 -11.50 -15.87 0.45
C THR A 516 -13.02 -16.00 0.51
N PRO A 517 -13.73 -15.05 1.13
CA PRO A 517 -15.20 -15.00 1.04
C PRO A 517 -15.65 -14.66 -0.38
N VAL A 518 -16.85 -15.11 -0.76
CA VAL A 518 -17.44 -14.82 -2.07
C VAL A 518 -18.80 -14.17 -1.88
N ALA A 519 -19.01 -12.98 -2.44
CA ALA A 519 -20.33 -12.39 -2.54
C ALA A 519 -21.11 -13.10 -3.66
N ASP A 520 -22.27 -13.68 -3.36
CA ASP A 520 -23.18 -14.26 -4.36
C ASP A 520 -24.54 -13.54 -4.29
N VAL A 521 -24.60 -12.39 -4.97
CA VAL A 521 -25.74 -11.47 -4.93
C VAL A 521 -26.75 -11.83 -6.02
N ARG A 522 -28.03 -11.90 -5.66
CA ARG A 522 -29.16 -11.95 -6.58
C ARG A 522 -29.90 -10.62 -6.48
N ALA A 523 -29.90 -9.85 -7.56
CA ALA A 523 -30.49 -8.51 -7.52
C ALA A 523 -31.24 -8.16 -8.80
N ILE A 524 -32.24 -7.29 -8.64
CA ILE A 524 -32.97 -6.62 -9.71
C ILE A 524 -32.65 -5.13 -9.61
N THR A 525 -32.38 -4.48 -10.74
CA THR A 525 -32.31 -3.01 -10.83
C THR A 525 -33.36 -2.50 -11.79
N THR A 526 -33.98 -1.37 -11.47
CA THR A 526 -34.83 -0.63 -12.43
C THR A 526 -34.02 0.09 -13.51
N GLY A 527 -32.72 0.27 -13.28
CA GLY A 527 -31.76 0.83 -14.25
C GLY A 527 -31.24 -0.20 -15.24
N THR A 528 -30.21 0.17 -16.00
CA THR A 528 -29.53 -0.71 -16.98
C THR A 528 -28.03 -0.84 -16.74
N ASP A 529 -27.53 -0.28 -15.64
CA ASP A 529 -26.19 -0.49 -15.08
C ASP A 529 -26.30 -0.30 -13.55
N GLY A 530 -25.24 -0.59 -12.80
CA GLY A 530 -25.19 -0.40 -11.36
C GLY A 530 -23.96 -1.04 -10.74
N ASP A 531 -23.45 -0.47 -9.66
CA ASP A 531 -22.39 -1.09 -8.87
C ASP A 531 -22.99 -1.82 -7.66
N PHE A 532 -22.32 -2.87 -7.17
CA PHE A 532 -22.71 -3.65 -6.00
C PHE A 532 -21.54 -3.73 -5.04
N VAL A 533 -21.69 -3.08 -3.88
CA VAL A 533 -20.71 -3.09 -2.80
C VAL A 533 -21.20 -4.07 -1.74
N VAL A 534 -20.34 -5.00 -1.33
CA VAL A 534 -20.63 -5.96 -0.27
C VAL A 534 -19.56 -5.87 0.79
N LYS A 535 -19.97 -5.74 2.06
CA LYS A 535 -19.08 -5.69 3.22
C LYS A 535 -19.42 -6.82 4.17
N ILE A 536 -18.41 -7.54 4.65
CA ILE A 536 -18.50 -8.48 5.76
C ILE A 536 -17.92 -7.80 6.98
N ILE A 537 -18.70 -7.71 8.05
CA ILE A 537 -18.41 -6.90 9.22
C ILE A 537 -18.45 -7.78 10.47
N ASP A 538 -17.45 -7.63 11.33
CA ASP A 538 -17.48 -8.08 12.71
C ASP A 538 -18.07 -6.94 13.58
N VAL A 539 -19.25 -7.18 14.14
CA VAL A 539 -19.91 -6.23 15.05
C VAL A 539 -19.47 -6.58 16.46
N TYR A 540 -18.73 -5.65 17.07
CA TYR A 540 -18.27 -5.80 18.44
C TYR A 540 -19.43 -5.83 19.44
N PRO A 541 -19.23 -6.38 20.66
CA PRO A 541 -20.24 -6.36 21.69
C PRO A 541 -20.68 -4.92 21.98
N PRO A 542 -21.95 -4.68 22.35
CA PRO A 542 -22.48 -3.33 22.58
C PRO A 542 -21.74 -2.57 23.69
N ASN A 543 -21.03 -3.28 24.57
CA ASN A 543 -20.15 -2.70 25.58
C ASN A 543 -18.81 -3.43 25.57
N VAL A 544 -17.71 -2.68 25.42
CA VAL A 544 -16.34 -3.17 25.50
C VAL A 544 -15.63 -2.41 26.63
N PRO A 545 -15.65 -2.89 27.88
CA PRO A 545 -15.18 -2.11 29.03
C PRO A 545 -13.70 -1.71 28.97
N SER A 546 -12.86 -2.50 28.31
CA SER A 546 -11.43 -2.21 28.13
C SER A 546 -11.18 -1.10 27.11
N ASP A 547 -12.13 -0.85 26.21
CA ASP A 547 -12.07 0.20 25.20
C ASP A 547 -13.49 0.61 24.80
N PRO A 548 -14.13 1.55 25.53
CA PRO A 548 -15.52 1.92 25.30
C PRO A 548 -15.83 2.39 23.87
N SER A 549 -14.82 2.89 23.14
CA SER A 549 -14.98 3.31 21.74
C SER A 549 -15.33 2.14 20.80
N MET A 550 -14.98 0.92 21.18
CA MET A 550 -15.27 -0.30 20.44
C MET A 550 -16.67 -0.88 20.72
N GLY A 551 -17.44 -0.30 21.64
CA GLY A 551 -18.80 -0.74 21.93
C GLY A 551 -19.70 -0.66 20.69
N GLY A 552 -20.12 -1.81 20.16
CA GLY A 552 -20.92 -1.92 18.95
C GLY A 552 -20.21 -1.46 17.67
N TYR A 553 -18.88 -1.41 17.65
CA TYR A 553 -18.10 -1.03 16.48
C TYR A 553 -18.36 -2.00 15.31
N GLU A 554 -18.63 -1.46 14.13
CA GLU A 554 -18.84 -2.24 12.91
C GLU A 554 -17.55 -2.30 12.10
N MET A 555 -16.68 -3.27 12.41
CA MET A 555 -15.38 -3.44 11.76
C MET A 555 -15.54 -4.26 10.47
N PRO A 556 -15.28 -3.70 9.27
CA PRO A 556 -15.19 -4.52 8.08
C PRO A 556 -13.97 -5.45 8.18
N ILE A 557 -14.19 -6.75 7.99
CA ILE A 557 -13.11 -7.71 7.86
C ILE A 557 -12.76 -7.99 6.39
N ALA A 558 -13.70 -7.73 5.48
CA ALA A 558 -13.52 -7.78 4.04
C ALA A 558 -14.65 -6.96 3.38
N LEU A 559 -14.32 -6.17 2.36
CA LEU A 559 -15.30 -5.47 1.54
C LEU A 559 -14.74 -5.29 0.13
N ASP A 560 -15.63 -5.23 -0.86
CA ASP A 560 -15.26 -4.84 -2.22
C ASP A 560 -16.47 -4.32 -3.01
N ILE A 561 -16.22 -3.82 -4.21
CA ILE A 561 -17.18 -3.29 -5.16
C ILE A 561 -17.13 -4.08 -6.48
N PHE A 562 -18.30 -4.35 -7.06
CA PHE A 562 -18.42 -4.99 -8.36
C PHE A 562 -19.23 -4.12 -9.32
N ARG A 563 -18.70 -3.86 -10.52
CA ARG A 563 -19.40 -3.07 -11.54
C ARG A 563 -20.26 -3.96 -12.44
N GLY A 564 -21.58 -3.81 -12.31
CA GLY A 564 -22.58 -4.76 -12.79
C GLY A 564 -22.63 -4.99 -14.30
N ARG A 565 -22.21 -4.02 -15.13
CA ARG A 565 -22.05 -4.24 -16.59
C ARG A 565 -21.10 -5.39 -16.94
N TYR A 566 -20.23 -5.79 -16.02
CA TYR A 566 -19.24 -6.87 -16.22
C TYR A 566 -19.69 -8.24 -15.68
N ARG A 567 -20.95 -8.39 -15.25
CA ARG A 567 -21.49 -9.63 -14.66
C ARG A 567 -21.25 -10.90 -15.48
N ASP A 568 -21.22 -10.78 -16.80
CA ASP A 568 -21.03 -11.90 -17.74
C ASP A 568 -19.61 -11.95 -18.33
N SER A 569 -18.90 -10.81 -18.36
CA SER A 569 -17.55 -10.68 -18.92
C SER A 569 -16.93 -9.35 -18.52
N PHE A 570 -15.69 -9.37 -18.00
CA PHE A 570 -14.90 -8.15 -17.76
C PHE A 570 -14.41 -7.48 -19.06
N GLU A 571 -14.26 -8.24 -20.14
CA GLU A 571 -13.81 -7.73 -21.45
C GLU A 571 -14.97 -7.14 -22.27
N HIS A 572 -16.17 -7.71 -22.15
CA HIS A 572 -17.32 -7.35 -22.97
C HIS A 572 -18.50 -6.89 -22.09
N PRO A 573 -18.54 -5.61 -21.69
CA PRO A 573 -19.63 -5.10 -20.86
C PRO A 573 -20.97 -5.16 -21.59
N THR A 574 -22.02 -5.55 -20.88
CA THR A 574 -23.39 -5.55 -21.38
C THR A 574 -24.31 -4.77 -20.45
N ALA A 575 -25.33 -4.13 -21.02
CA ALA A 575 -26.40 -3.53 -20.22
C ALA A 575 -27.05 -4.59 -19.32
N ILE A 576 -27.36 -4.21 -18.09
CA ILE A 576 -28.12 -5.02 -17.15
C ILE A 576 -29.59 -5.02 -17.61
N PRO A 577 -30.25 -6.18 -17.76
CA PRO A 577 -31.67 -6.22 -18.07
C PRO A 577 -32.51 -5.60 -16.94
N ALA A 578 -33.19 -4.48 -17.24
CA ALA A 578 -33.96 -3.73 -16.25
C ALA A 578 -35.17 -4.56 -15.76
N ASN A 579 -35.42 -4.53 -14.46
CA ASN A 579 -36.50 -5.24 -13.77
C ASN A 579 -36.43 -6.77 -13.85
N GLU A 580 -35.27 -7.33 -14.22
CA GLU A 580 -35.02 -8.76 -14.26
C GLU A 580 -33.99 -9.17 -13.21
N ALA A 581 -34.16 -10.39 -12.66
CA ALA A 581 -33.24 -10.94 -11.68
C ALA A 581 -31.91 -11.32 -12.34
N GLN A 582 -30.82 -10.78 -11.81
CA GLN A 582 -29.45 -11.06 -12.26
C GLN A 582 -28.61 -11.60 -11.10
N ARG A 583 -27.52 -12.28 -11.45
CA ARG A 583 -26.52 -12.80 -10.51
C ARG A 583 -25.23 -12.00 -10.64
N TYR A 584 -24.73 -11.53 -9.51
CA TYR A 584 -23.42 -10.88 -9.39
C TYR A 584 -22.60 -11.69 -8.39
N ARG A 585 -21.48 -12.23 -8.86
CA ARG A 585 -20.63 -13.11 -8.05
C ARG A 585 -19.18 -12.69 -8.17
N PHE A 586 -18.55 -12.40 -7.04
CA PHE A 586 -17.18 -11.92 -6.98
C PHE A 586 -16.53 -12.25 -5.65
N GLU A 587 -15.22 -12.43 -5.66
CA GLU A 587 -14.42 -12.68 -4.46
C GLU A 587 -14.23 -11.38 -3.67
N LEU A 588 -14.23 -11.50 -2.35
CA LEU A 588 -13.89 -10.44 -1.41
C LEU A 588 -12.48 -10.67 -0.84
N PRO A 589 -11.84 -9.66 -0.25
CA PRO A 589 -10.51 -9.79 0.36
C PRO A 589 -10.35 -11.02 1.28
N ASN A 590 -9.14 -11.59 1.32
CA ASN A 590 -8.80 -12.73 2.17
C ASN A 590 -9.06 -12.41 3.64
N VAL A 591 -9.61 -13.39 4.38
CA VAL A 591 -9.84 -13.29 5.82
C VAL A 591 -9.13 -14.42 6.55
N ASN A 592 -8.47 -14.07 7.66
CA ASN A 592 -8.13 -14.98 8.74
C ASN A 592 -8.62 -14.36 10.05
N HIS A 593 -9.85 -14.69 10.43
CA HIS A 593 -10.55 -13.99 11.50
C HIS A 593 -11.38 -14.93 12.36
N VAL A 594 -11.65 -14.51 13.59
CA VAL A 594 -12.57 -15.20 14.51
C VAL A 594 -13.61 -14.18 14.98
N PHE A 595 -14.85 -14.35 14.52
CA PHE A 595 -15.98 -13.66 15.13
C PHE A 595 -16.20 -14.28 16.51
N LYS A 596 -15.96 -13.51 17.57
CA LYS A 596 -15.98 -14.05 18.95
C LYS A 596 -17.41 -14.24 19.47
N SER A 597 -17.54 -15.03 20.53
CA SER A 597 -18.79 -15.04 21.32
C SER A 597 -19.08 -13.63 21.84
N GLY A 598 -20.33 -13.19 21.76
CA GLY A 598 -20.75 -11.83 22.07
C GLY A 598 -20.71 -10.84 20.90
N HIS A 599 -20.04 -11.19 19.80
CA HIS A 599 -20.04 -10.41 18.55
C HIS A 599 -21.22 -10.81 17.65
N ARG A 600 -21.36 -10.16 16.49
CA ARG A 600 -22.24 -10.57 15.38
C ARG A 600 -21.49 -10.57 14.07
N ILE A 601 -21.95 -11.39 13.13
CA ILE A 601 -21.57 -11.23 11.72
C ILE A 601 -22.60 -10.30 11.09
N MET A 602 -22.14 -9.28 10.37
CA MET A 602 -22.98 -8.35 9.61
C MET A 602 -22.59 -8.35 8.14
N VAL A 603 -23.58 -8.12 7.28
CA VAL A 603 -23.41 -7.89 5.85
C VAL A 603 -24.09 -6.57 5.50
N GLN A 604 -23.33 -5.63 4.90
CA GLN A 604 -23.87 -4.41 4.31
C GLN A 604 -23.85 -4.49 2.78
N ILE A 605 -24.92 -4.01 2.13
CA ILE A 605 -25.04 -3.92 0.67
C ILE A 605 -25.45 -2.51 0.26
N GLN A 606 -24.72 -1.91 -0.67
CA GLN A 606 -24.98 -0.58 -1.23
C GLN A 606 -24.52 -0.51 -2.70
N SER A 607 -24.87 0.57 -3.42
CA SER A 607 -24.53 0.71 -4.86
C SER A 607 -23.58 1.86 -5.22
N THR A 608 -22.97 2.50 -4.22
CA THR A 608 -21.96 3.55 -4.41
C THR A 608 -20.95 3.50 -3.27
N LEU A 609 -19.67 3.81 -3.52
CA LEU A 609 -18.61 3.89 -2.52
C LEU A 609 -17.69 5.09 -2.82
N PHE A 610 -18.24 6.30 -2.62
CA PHE A 610 -17.74 7.54 -3.23
C PHE A 610 -16.96 8.42 -2.24
N PRO A 611 -16.01 9.29 -2.65
CA PRO A 611 -15.45 9.46 -3.99
C PRO A 611 -14.29 8.51 -4.29
N LEU A 612 -14.06 7.46 -3.51
CA LEU A 612 -13.04 6.47 -3.84
C LEU A 612 -13.31 5.90 -5.23
N TYR A 613 -14.51 5.36 -5.44
CA TYR A 613 -14.95 4.88 -6.74
C TYR A 613 -15.78 5.93 -7.47
N ASP A 614 -15.66 6.00 -8.79
CA ASP A 614 -16.55 6.80 -9.62
C ASP A 614 -18.00 6.29 -9.55
N ARG A 615 -18.95 7.21 -9.70
CA ARG A 615 -20.36 6.85 -9.63
C ARG A 615 -20.76 6.10 -10.89
N ASN A 616 -21.34 4.92 -10.73
CA ASN A 616 -22.10 4.31 -11.80
C ASN A 616 -23.35 5.18 -12.11
N PRO A 617 -23.60 5.54 -13.39
CA PRO A 617 -24.78 6.33 -13.77
C PRO A 617 -26.11 5.59 -13.58
N GLN A 618 -26.06 4.26 -13.40
CA GLN A 618 -27.20 3.34 -13.34
C GLN A 618 -28.00 3.24 -14.64
N THR A 619 -27.47 3.87 -15.70
CA THR A 619 -27.90 3.70 -17.08
C THR A 619 -26.70 3.25 -17.89
N PHE A 620 -26.89 2.26 -18.76
CA PHE A 620 -25.80 1.76 -19.56
C PHE A 620 -25.34 2.81 -20.57
N VAL A 621 -24.11 3.28 -20.40
CA VAL A 621 -23.40 4.14 -21.34
C VAL A 621 -22.16 3.42 -21.88
N PRO A 622 -21.70 3.74 -23.10
CA PRO A 622 -20.51 3.10 -23.68
C PRO A 622 -19.28 3.19 -22.78
N ASN A 623 -19.04 4.35 -22.17
CA ASN A 623 -17.93 4.59 -21.25
C ASN A 623 -18.39 5.46 -20.07
N ILE A 624 -18.28 4.95 -18.83
CA ILE A 624 -18.71 5.67 -17.62
C ILE A 624 -17.84 6.91 -17.37
N PHE A 625 -16.58 6.90 -17.81
CA PHE A 625 -15.70 8.06 -17.73
C PHE A 625 -16.31 9.31 -18.39
N ASP A 626 -17.11 9.12 -19.45
CA ASP A 626 -17.72 10.21 -20.21
C ASP A 626 -19.25 10.30 -20.00
N ALA A 627 -19.77 9.72 -18.91
CA ALA A 627 -21.19 9.81 -18.57
C ALA A 627 -21.65 11.28 -18.47
N GLN A 628 -22.73 11.61 -19.15
CA GLN A 628 -23.30 12.95 -19.14
C GLN A 628 -24.20 13.13 -17.91
N ALA A 629 -24.45 14.38 -17.52
CA ALA A 629 -25.30 14.69 -16.36
C ALA A 629 -26.69 14.01 -16.41
N ALA A 630 -27.27 13.84 -17.60
CA ALA A 630 -28.58 13.22 -17.79
C ALA A 630 -28.57 11.67 -17.74
N ASP A 631 -27.39 11.05 -17.77
CA ASP A 631 -27.21 9.60 -17.68
C ASP A 631 -27.33 9.13 -16.23
N TYR A 632 -26.93 9.97 -15.27
CA TYR A 632 -27.07 9.70 -13.83
C TYR A 632 -28.54 9.71 -13.42
N ARG A 633 -29.11 8.53 -13.17
CA ARG A 633 -30.52 8.39 -12.76
C ARG A 633 -30.61 7.53 -11.50
N PRO A 634 -31.51 7.87 -10.55
CA PRO A 634 -31.77 6.99 -9.43
C PRO A 634 -32.39 5.68 -9.92
N ALA A 635 -32.10 4.60 -9.22
CA ALA A 635 -32.62 3.27 -9.51
C ALA A 635 -33.01 2.57 -8.20
N ASN A 636 -34.15 1.89 -8.22
CA ASN A 636 -34.47 0.91 -7.20
C ASN A 636 -33.60 -0.34 -7.43
N ILE A 637 -32.90 -0.75 -6.38
CA ILE A 637 -32.13 -1.98 -6.31
C ILE A 637 -32.83 -2.91 -5.33
N THR A 638 -33.26 -4.06 -5.82
CA THR A 638 -33.99 -5.08 -5.06
C THR A 638 -33.09 -6.30 -4.88
N ILE A 639 -32.68 -6.57 -3.65
CA ILE A 639 -31.90 -7.77 -3.29
C ILE A 639 -32.85 -8.92 -3.02
N LEU A 640 -32.65 -10.03 -3.72
CA LEU A 640 -33.47 -11.23 -3.60
C LEU A 640 -32.93 -12.13 -2.48
N ARG A 641 -33.83 -12.62 -1.64
CA ARG A 641 -33.54 -13.50 -0.50
C ARG A 641 -34.50 -14.68 -0.42
N SER A 642 -35.01 -15.10 -1.56
CA SER A 642 -35.95 -16.23 -1.68
C SER A 642 -35.21 -17.56 -1.75
N SER A 643 -35.91 -18.67 -1.48
CA SER A 643 -35.38 -20.03 -1.64
C SER A 643 -34.97 -20.36 -3.08
N LEU A 644 -35.59 -19.71 -4.08
CA LEU A 644 -35.27 -19.88 -5.51
C LEU A 644 -34.14 -18.98 -6.00
N GLN A 645 -33.97 -17.83 -5.35
CA GLN A 645 -32.95 -16.81 -5.68
C GLN A 645 -32.33 -16.30 -4.38
N PRO A 646 -31.55 -17.13 -3.67
CA PRO A 646 -30.96 -16.72 -2.40
C PRO A 646 -29.72 -15.85 -2.66
N THR A 647 -29.69 -14.66 -2.06
CA THR A 647 -28.43 -13.92 -1.87
C THR A 647 -27.72 -14.46 -0.63
N ALA A 648 -26.42 -14.69 -0.77
CA ALA A 648 -25.57 -15.13 0.32
C ALA A 648 -24.17 -14.55 0.19
N VAL A 649 -23.47 -14.51 1.32
CA VAL A 649 -22.00 -14.45 1.33
C VAL A 649 -21.49 -15.84 1.64
N LEU A 650 -20.70 -16.42 0.74
CA LEU A 650 -20.09 -17.73 0.93
C LEU A 650 -18.83 -17.57 1.80
N LEU A 651 -18.92 -17.96 3.07
CA LEU A 651 -17.85 -17.77 4.04
C LEU A 651 -16.89 -18.97 4.07
N PRO A 652 -15.57 -18.75 4.17
CA PRO A 652 -14.58 -19.82 4.30
C PRO A 652 -14.52 -20.35 5.75
N VAL A 653 -15.66 -20.83 6.25
CA VAL A 653 -15.79 -21.32 7.63
C VAL A 653 -15.01 -22.62 7.80
N VAL A 654 -14.18 -22.66 8.85
CA VAL A 654 -13.46 -23.85 9.26
C VAL A 654 -13.90 -24.28 10.65
N ASP A 655 -13.81 -25.57 10.92
CA ASP A 655 -14.05 -26.10 12.27
C ASP A 655 -12.91 -25.66 13.22
N GLN A 656 -13.19 -25.71 14.53
CA GLN A 656 -12.29 -25.21 15.58
C GLN A 656 -10.94 -25.93 15.63
#